data_AF-A0A1X0RQI4-F1
#
_entry.id   AF-A0A1X0RQI4-F1
#
_cell.length_a   1.000
_cell.length_b   1.000
_cell.length_c   1.000
_cell.angle_alpha   90.00
_cell.angle_beta   90.00
_cell.angle_gamma   90.00
#
_symmetry.space_group_name_H-M   'P 1'
#
loop_
_entity.id
_entity.type
_entity.pdbx_description
1 polymer ?
#
loop_
_entity_poly.entity_id
_entity_poly.type
_entity_poly.pdbx_seq_one_letter_code
_entity_poly.pdbx_strand_id
1 'polypeptide(L)'
;MVNQGLIKLITLLASFALVQAKYIGKREPDREYYTLYVPQGESEAAEQIAQQLDVRFEGQVGELDTYYMVSAPREAIQKRDGQDGIVTKFHQYKQYYESLSLSKRQEQAWAKVQSIDKQIPRRRVKRGPLPVLTPKERVVDAQVSLGIKDPLFDKQWHLINQKDPGNDINITGVWKQGITGKGVTVVILDDGLDYNSTDLADNFYAEGSYDFNDHEPLPTPKLWDDTHGTRCAGQIAAVRNNACGVGIAYDAKIAGVRILSGDLTDADEALALNYKYQKNDIFSCSWGPPDNGETMEAPKGILADAFEKGIREGRGGKGSIYVFATGNGGTSGDNCNFDGYTNSIYTITVGAIDHTNAHPPYSEACSAQLVVTYSSGGGEYIQTTNVGRNDCSDRHGGTSAAAPNAAGIFALVLSVRPDLTWRDLQHLCVQTAVPVTTDDSDWKQLPSGRLYNHKFGYGKLDAYALIEAAKVFKPVGPQTWLELPSPFKKRSIPDSTGLKTRKALKSIVHVTKEMVQAAGLLRLEHVTATVNIEHQRRGNLVINLESPHQVRSELATRRNLDKSTDGIVNWKFMSVKHWDENPVGDWTLYIYDVDNPESRGSLLNWTLTLYGEQDPEFKGTPIHSTTGFHQDQEHEITVTTTTPTSTPTDIDDTPSRPTRIKPDIKTTTHLDSSTHTPNPDEEDQLSSEQIESPGEYLTVVYAVFGSMGIFGVAVGIYFYKRDSWHLPDPIDRQQPRPDGYEFDVLQPLTELDEEDEDDNESHERDRLSRNNF
;
A
#
# COMPACT_ATOMS: atom_id res chain seq x y z
N MET A 1 -44.10 -66.67 41.25
CA MET A 1 -43.72 -65.43 40.54
C MET A 1 -43.66 -65.68 39.03
N VAL A 2 -44.79 -65.67 38.32
CA VAL A 2 -44.81 -65.90 36.85
C VAL A 2 -45.63 -64.83 36.11
N ASN A 3 -46.74 -64.37 36.71
CA ASN A 3 -47.74 -63.55 36.02
C ASN A 3 -47.40 -62.05 35.83
N GLN A 4 -46.23 -61.57 36.27
CA GLN A 4 -45.81 -60.17 36.05
C GLN A 4 -44.80 -59.99 34.91
N GLY A 5 -44.08 -61.06 34.52
CA GLY A 5 -43.13 -61.00 33.40
C GLY A 5 -43.85 -60.87 32.05
N LEU A 6 -44.88 -61.68 31.84
CA LEU A 6 -45.63 -61.72 30.58
C LEU A 6 -46.38 -60.41 30.30
N ILE A 7 -46.98 -59.79 31.33
CA ILE A 7 -47.68 -58.50 31.20
C ILE A 7 -46.69 -57.39 30.83
N LYS A 8 -45.49 -57.35 31.42
CA LYS A 8 -44.44 -56.39 31.05
C LYS A 8 -43.89 -56.63 29.64
N LEU A 9 -43.75 -57.88 29.21
CA LEU A 9 -43.29 -58.18 27.85
C LEU A 9 -44.34 -57.78 26.80
N ILE A 10 -45.62 -58.02 27.07
CA ILE A 10 -46.73 -57.62 26.20
C ILE A 10 -46.87 -56.09 26.15
N THR A 11 -46.74 -55.36 27.26
CA THR A 11 -46.77 -53.89 27.21
C THR A 11 -45.53 -53.28 26.54
N LEU A 12 -44.34 -53.88 26.67
CA LEU A 12 -43.14 -53.43 25.96
C LEU A 12 -43.22 -53.69 24.44
N LEU A 13 -43.83 -54.79 24.02
CA LEU A 13 -44.08 -55.08 22.60
C LEU A 13 -45.21 -54.23 22.02
N ALA A 14 -46.25 -53.93 22.81
CA ALA A 14 -47.34 -53.05 22.40
C ALA A 14 -46.88 -51.58 22.26
N SER A 15 -45.94 -51.10 23.09
CA SER A 15 -45.40 -49.74 22.98
C SER A 15 -44.37 -49.57 21.86
N PHE A 16 -43.85 -50.65 21.26
CA PHE A 16 -43.04 -50.62 20.04
C PHE A 16 -43.86 -50.66 18.74
N ALA A 17 -45.18 -50.84 18.81
CA ALA A 17 -46.04 -51.02 17.64
C ALA A 17 -46.62 -49.71 17.05
N LEU A 18 -46.44 -48.56 17.70
CA LEU A 18 -47.19 -47.33 17.39
C LEU A 18 -46.37 -46.02 17.24
N VAL A 19 -45.09 -46.13 16.85
CA VAL A 19 -44.39 -45.02 16.16
C VAL A 19 -43.64 -45.53 14.92
N GLN A 20 -44.37 -46.12 13.97
CA GLN A 20 -43.96 -45.97 12.58
C GLN A 20 -44.33 -44.55 12.14
N ALA A 21 -43.41 -43.61 12.34
CA ALA A 21 -43.42 -42.37 11.57
C ALA A 21 -43.42 -42.78 10.09
N LYS A 22 -44.50 -42.44 9.35
CA LYS A 22 -44.62 -42.75 7.92
C LYS A 22 -43.56 -41.96 7.16
N TYR A 23 -42.39 -42.59 6.99
CA TYR A 23 -41.35 -42.08 6.12
C TYR A 23 -41.93 -42.00 4.71
N ILE A 24 -42.08 -40.79 4.18
CA ILE A 24 -42.58 -40.58 2.81
C ILE A 24 -41.67 -41.38 1.88
N GLY A 25 -42.26 -42.32 1.15
CA GLY A 25 -41.53 -43.32 0.39
C GLY A 25 -40.70 -42.74 -0.75
N LYS A 26 -39.94 -43.61 -1.43
CA LYS A 26 -39.26 -43.26 -2.68
C LYS A 26 -40.30 -42.71 -3.67
N ARG A 27 -40.17 -41.42 -4.01
CA ARG A 27 -41.13 -40.71 -4.87
C ARG A 27 -41.33 -41.44 -6.20
N GLU A 28 -42.60 -41.64 -6.55
CA GLU A 28 -43.05 -42.28 -7.79
C GLU A 28 -42.82 -41.32 -8.98
N PRO A 29 -42.15 -41.76 -10.06
CA PRO A 29 -41.68 -40.87 -11.13
C PRO A 29 -42.81 -40.37 -12.05
N ASP A 30 -43.97 -41.02 -12.01
CA ASP A 30 -45.22 -40.72 -12.72
C ASP A 30 -46.14 -39.75 -11.96
N ARG A 31 -45.81 -39.41 -10.72
CA ARG A 31 -46.63 -38.55 -9.85
C ARG A 31 -46.02 -37.16 -9.67
N GLU A 32 -46.86 -36.16 -9.43
CA GLU A 32 -46.43 -34.83 -8.98
C GLU A 32 -46.84 -34.63 -7.52
N TYR A 33 -45.99 -33.96 -6.76
CA TYR A 33 -46.05 -33.86 -5.31
C TYR A 33 -46.28 -32.41 -4.87
N TYR A 34 -47.02 -32.24 -3.78
CA TYR A 34 -47.39 -30.94 -3.21
C TYR A 34 -47.34 -31.01 -1.69
N THR A 35 -47.03 -29.92 -1.01
CA THR A 35 -47.14 -29.82 0.45
C THR A 35 -48.28 -28.89 0.84
N LEU A 36 -49.13 -29.33 1.76
CA LEU A 36 -50.14 -28.54 2.44
C LEU A 36 -49.54 -27.98 3.73
N TYR A 37 -49.68 -26.67 3.97
CA TYR A 37 -49.28 -26.03 5.22
C TYR A 37 -50.49 -25.89 6.16
N VAL A 38 -50.35 -26.37 7.41
CA VAL A 38 -51.41 -26.47 8.42
C VAL A 38 -50.84 -25.97 9.76
N PRO A 39 -51.01 -24.67 10.11
CA PRO A 39 -50.30 -24.03 11.23
C PRO A 39 -50.55 -24.64 12.62
N GLN A 40 -51.56 -25.49 12.79
CA GLN A 40 -51.93 -26.14 14.07
C GLN A 40 -51.54 -27.63 14.13
N GLY A 41 -50.83 -28.17 13.14
CA GLY A 41 -50.39 -29.58 13.13
C GLY A 41 -51.53 -30.60 13.05
N GLU A 42 -52.66 -30.23 12.43
CA GLU A 42 -53.85 -31.09 12.32
C GLU A 42 -53.83 -31.96 11.06
N SER A 43 -53.28 -33.17 11.16
CA SER A 43 -53.21 -34.14 10.05
C SER A 43 -54.59 -34.50 9.48
N GLU A 44 -55.62 -34.61 10.33
CA GLU A 44 -57.00 -34.86 9.90
C GLU A 44 -57.53 -33.81 8.91
N ALA A 45 -57.11 -32.54 9.04
CA ALA A 45 -57.49 -31.48 8.11
C ALA A 45 -56.81 -31.70 6.76
N ALA A 46 -55.51 -32.02 6.75
CA ALA A 46 -54.77 -32.29 5.52
C ALA A 46 -55.26 -33.54 4.78
N GLU A 47 -55.65 -34.61 5.50
CA GLU A 47 -56.30 -35.79 4.90
C GLU A 47 -57.66 -35.44 4.27
N GLN A 48 -58.47 -34.62 4.93
CA GLN A 48 -59.77 -34.16 4.40
C GLN A 48 -59.61 -33.26 3.15
N ILE A 49 -58.56 -32.43 3.09
CA ILE A 49 -58.25 -31.64 1.89
C ILE A 49 -57.75 -32.55 0.77
N ALA A 50 -56.91 -33.54 1.06
CA ALA A 50 -56.42 -34.50 0.06
C ALA A 50 -57.58 -35.25 -0.62
N GLN A 51 -58.55 -35.74 0.16
CA GLN A 51 -59.75 -36.41 -0.36
C GLN A 51 -60.59 -35.48 -1.27
N GLN A 52 -60.79 -34.22 -0.89
CA GLN A 52 -61.58 -33.26 -1.69
C GLN A 52 -60.85 -32.81 -2.96
N LEU A 53 -59.52 -32.70 -2.90
CA LEU A 53 -58.69 -32.42 -4.08
C LEU A 53 -58.58 -33.62 -5.04
N ASP A 54 -58.99 -34.82 -4.64
CA ASP A 54 -58.79 -36.08 -5.37
C ASP A 54 -57.28 -36.39 -5.56
N VAL A 55 -56.53 -36.28 -4.45
CA VAL A 55 -55.08 -36.55 -4.39
C VAL A 55 -54.73 -37.52 -3.26
N ARG A 56 -53.66 -38.28 -3.44
CA ARG A 56 -53.18 -39.26 -2.45
C ARG A 56 -52.48 -38.52 -1.30
N PHE A 57 -52.88 -38.77 -0.06
CA PHE A 57 -52.15 -38.31 1.11
C PHE A 57 -50.92 -39.19 1.36
N GLU A 58 -49.73 -38.61 1.43
CA GLU A 58 -48.47 -39.34 1.66
C GLU A 58 -48.08 -39.39 3.14
N GLY A 59 -48.41 -38.34 3.90
CA GLY A 59 -48.06 -38.20 5.32
C GLY A 59 -47.34 -36.88 5.66
N GLN A 60 -46.87 -36.76 6.89
CA GLN A 60 -46.12 -35.60 7.41
C GLN A 60 -44.76 -35.44 6.71
N VAL A 61 -44.30 -34.21 6.50
CA VAL A 61 -43.02 -33.91 5.81
C VAL A 61 -41.84 -34.10 6.78
N GLY A 62 -41.52 -35.37 7.06
CA GLY A 62 -40.51 -35.72 8.06
C GLY A 62 -40.96 -35.29 9.45
N GLU A 63 -40.12 -34.50 10.14
CA GLU A 63 -40.40 -33.99 11.49
C GLU A 63 -41.20 -32.67 11.49
N LEU A 64 -41.55 -32.12 10.31
CA LEU A 64 -42.35 -30.89 10.19
C LEU A 64 -43.83 -31.18 10.47
N ASP A 65 -44.23 -31.04 11.73
CA ASP A 65 -45.60 -31.20 12.25
C ASP A 65 -46.67 -30.41 11.48
N THR A 66 -46.34 -29.20 11.06
CA THR A 66 -47.23 -28.26 10.35
C THR A 66 -47.27 -28.47 8.82
N TYR A 67 -46.54 -29.45 8.26
CA TYR A 67 -46.49 -29.69 6.82
C TYR A 67 -46.83 -31.15 6.45
N TYR A 68 -47.75 -31.31 5.50
CA TYR A 68 -48.18 -32.62 5.00
C TYR A 68 -48.03 -32.73 3.49
N MET A 69 -47.55 -33.87 3.01
CA MET A 69 -47.32 -34.15 1.59
C MET A 69 -48.54 -34.85 0.98
N VAL A 70 -48.93 -34.41 -0.22
CA VAL A 70 -49.95 -35.04 -1.07
C VAL A 70 -49.39 -35.23 -2.50
N SER A 71 -49.98 -36.13 -3.28
CA SER A 71 -49.57 -36.36 -4.67
C SER A 71 -50.71 -36.69 -5.64
N ALA A 72 -50.56 -36.28 -6.89
CA ALA A 72 -51.47 -36.58 -7.99
C ALA A 72 -50.75 -37.40 -9.08
N PRO A 73 -51.43 -38.32 -9.80
CA PRO A 73 -50.89 -38.86 -11.05
C PRO A 73 -50.70 -37.73 -12.07
N ARG A 74 -49.60 -37.73 -12.84
CA ARG A 74 -49.37 -36.70 -13.88
C ARG A 74 -50.51 -36.58 -14.88
N GLU A 75 -51.13 -37.71 -15.22
CA GLU A 75 -52.23 -37.81 -16.19
C GLU A 75 -53.52 -37.13 -15.71
N ALA A 76 -53.71 -36.98 -14.38
CA ALA A 76 -54.86 -36.28 -13.81
C ALA A 76 -54.72 -34.74 -13.89
N ILE A 77 -53.52 -34.22 -14.15
CA ILE A 77 -53.23 -32.79 -14.13
C ILE A 77 -53.53 -32.18 -15.51
N GLN A 78 -54.80 -31.85 -15.76
CA GLN A 78 -55.23 -31.21 -16.99
C GLN A 78 -54.66 -29.79 -17.13
N LYS A 79 -53.53 -29.67 -17.82
CA LYS A 79 -52.90 -28.38 -18.17
C LYS A 79 -53.63 -27.70 -19.33
N ARG A 80 -54.80 -27.12 -19.06
CA ARG A 80 -55.28 -25.98 -19.86
C ARG A 80 -54.57 -24.72 -19.36
N ASP A 81 -54.14 -23.89 -20.30
CA ASP A 81 -53.52 -22.57 -20.08
C ASP A 81 -52.28 -22.56 -19.16
N GLY A 82 -51.56 -23.69 -19.09
CA GLY A 82 -50.26 -23.82 -18.42
C GLY A 82 -50.28 -23.82 -16.88
N GLN A 83 -51.42 -23.55 -16.26
CA GLN A 83 -51.57 -23.60 -14.80
C GLN A 83 -51.59 -25.04 -14.26
N ASP A 84 -51.35 -25.17 -12.96
CA ASP A 84 -51.42 -26.46 -12.26
C ASP A 84 -52.85 -26.72 -11.76
N GLY A 85 -53.51 -27.72 -12.34
CA GLY A 85 -54.91 -28.04 -12.02
C GLY A 85 -55.18 -28.38 -10.55
N ILE A 86 -54.20 -28.88 -9.79
CA ILE A 86 -54.37 -29.18 -8.36
C ILE A 86 -54.29 -27.90 -7.53
N VAL A 87 -53.33 -27.02 -7.84
CA VAL A 87 -53.18 -25.71 -7.18
C VAL A 87 -54.37 -24.81 -7.49
N THR A 88 -54.82 -24.77 -8.75
CA THR A 88 -56.02 -24.01 -9.16
C THR A 88 -57.28 -24.55 -8.48
N LYS A 89 -57.46 -25.88 -8.40
CA LYS A 89 -58.59 -26.51 -7.67
C LYS A 89 -58.54 -26.19 -6.17
N PHE A 90 -57.36 -26.18 -5.54
CA PHE A 90 -57.19 -25.77 -4.15
C PHE A 90 -57.61 -24.32 -3.93
N HIS A 91 -57.14 -23.36 -4.72
CA HIS A 91 -57.52 -21.95 -4.54
C HIS A 91 -59.02 -21.72 -4.79
N GLN A 92 -59.62 -22.37 -5.79
CA GLN A 92 -61.06 -22.30 -6.04
C GLN A 92 -61.88 -22.83 -4.85
N TYR A 93 -61.50 -23.99 -4.29
CA TYR A 93 -62.22 -24.57 -3.15
C TYR A 93 -61.98 -23.78 -1.86
N LYS A 94 -60.73 -23.33 -1.60
CA LYS A 94 -60.37 -22.45 -0.49
C LYS A 94 -61.23 -21.18 -0.49
N GLN A 95 -61.28 -20.46 -1.61
CA GLN A 95 -62.11 -19.27 -1.77
C GLN A 95 -63.62 -19.56 -1.62
N TYR A 96 -64.11 -20.68 -2.16
CA TYR A 96 -65.51 -21.08 -2.04
C TYR A 96 -65.91 -21.37 -0.58
N TYR A 97 -65.14 -22.20 0.13
CA TYR A 97 -65.45 -22.58 1.51
C TYR A 97 -65.20 -21.45 2.52
N GLU A 98 -64.28 -20.52 2.25
CA GLU A 98 -64.11 -19.29 3.04
C GLU A 98 -65.24 -18.26 2.82
N SER A 99 -66.02 -18.37 1.74
CA SER A 99 -67.17 -17.49 1.48
C SER A 99 -68.50 -17.94 2.12
N LEU A 100 -68.52 -19.11 2.78
CA LEU A 100 -69.72 -19.73 3.35
C LEU A 100 -69.71 -19.65 4.89
N SER A 101 -70.84 -19.27 5.49
CA SER A 101 -70.91 -18.98 6.92
C SER A 101 -70.96 -20.24 7.81
N LEU A 102 -69.78 -20.66 8.28
CA LEU A 102 -69.49 -21.46 9.49
C LEU A 102 -70.66 -22.29 10.07
N SER A 103 -70.96 -23.45 9.47
CA SER A 103 -71.93 -24.39 10.03
C SER A 103 -71.67 -25.88 9.72
N LYS A 104 -70.72 -26.24 8.85
CA LYS A 104 -70.41 -27.66 8.51
C LYS A 104 -68.97 -28.06 8.80
N ARG A 105 -68.81 -29.32 9.19
CA ARG A 105 -67.53 -29.97 9.53
C ARG A 105 -66.47 -29.90 8.41
N GLN A 106 -66.89 -29.83 7.14
CA GLN A 106 -66.01 -29.69 5.98
C GLN A 106 -65.38 -28.30 5.85
N GLU A 107 -66.07 -27.24 6.30
CA GLU A 107 -65.57 -25.85 6.25
C GLU A 107 -64.38 -25.66 7.21
N GLN A 108 -64.40 -26.37 8.34
CA GLN A 108 -63.32 -26.33 9.34
C GLN A 108 -61.97 -26.83 8.80
N ALA A 109 -61.95 -27.77 7.85
CA ALA A 109 -60.70 -28.24 7.25
C ALA A 109 -60.07 -27.17 6.33
N TRP A 110 -60.88 -26.52 5.48
CA TRP A 110 -60.42 -25.46 4.58
C TRP A 110 -59.94 -24.20 5.32
N ALA A 111 -60.54 -23.89 6.48
CA ALA A 111 -60.05 -22.82 7.35
C ALA A 111 -58.65 -23.11 7.94
N LYS A 112 -58.31 -24.38 8.18
CA LYS A 112 -57.06 -24.81 8.85
C LYS A 112 -55.87 -25.01 7.91
N VAL A 113 -56.10 -25.31 6.64
CA VAL A 113 -55.04 -25.42 5.63
C VAL A 113 -54.82 -24.07 4.95
N GLN A 114 -53.59 -23.54 5.03
CA GLN A 114 -53.26 -22.18 4.61
C GLN A 114 -52.74 -22.09 3.18
N SER A 115 -51.82 -22.97 2.76
CA SER A 115 -51.24 -22.99 1.41
C SER A 115 -51.12 -24.40 0.84
N ILE A 116 -50.91 -24.46 -0.49
CA ILE A 116 -50.45 -25.65 -1.22
C ILE A 116 -49.22 -25.27 -2.06
N ASP A 117 -48.14 -26.03 -1.93
CA ASP A 117 -46.84 -25.69 -2.52
C ASP A 117 -46.27 -26.86 -3.34
N LYS A 118 -46.11 -26.64 -4.65
CA LYS A 118 -45.69 -27.69 -5.60
C LYS A 118 -44.22 -28.06 -5.45
N GLN A 119 -43.96 -29.35 -5.23
CA GLN A 119 -42.64 -29.90 -4.91
C GLN A 119 -41.83 -30.24 -6.17
N ILE A 120 -41.33 -29.21 -6.85
CA ILE A 120 -40.46 -29.33 -8.03
C ILE A 120 -39.14 -30.04 -7.66
N PRO A 121 -38.82 -31.22 -8.23
CA PRO A 121 -37.57 -31.91 -7.94
C PRO A 121 -36.37 -31.11 -8.47
N ARG A 122 -35.48 -30.66 -7.57
CA ARG A 122 -34.22 -30.00 -7.93
C ARG A 122 -33.04 -30.92 -7.64
N ARG A 123 -32.26 -31.27 -8.69
CA ARG A 123 -31.00 -32.02 -8.52
C ARG A 123 -30.03 -31.17 -7.70
N ARG A 124 -29.65 -31.64 -6.51
CA ARG A 124 -28.54 -31.04 -5.74
C ARG A 124 -27.24 -31.65 -6.24
N VAL A 125 -26.27 -30.81 -6.57
CA VAL A 125 -24.88 -31.24 -6.82
C VAL A 125 -24.15 -31.42 -5.50
N LYS A 126 -23.27 -32.42 -5.43
CA LYS A 126 -22.40 -32.63 -4.27
C LYS A 126 -21.39 -31.48 -4.24
N ARG A 127 -21.31 -30.73 -3.12
CA ARG A 127 -20.19 -29.81 -2.88
C ARG A 127 -18.94 -30.66 -2.63
N GLY A 128 -18.20 -30.99 -3.69
CA GLY A 128 -16.80 -31.38 -3.55
C GLY A 128 -15.96 -30.14 -3.21
N PRO A 129 -14.69 -30.31 -2.82
CA PRO A 129 -13.73 -29.23 -2.98
C PRO A 129 -13.72 -28.81 -4.45
N LEU A 130 -13.56 -27.51 -4.73
CA LEU A 130 -13.21 -27.06 -6.07
C LEU A 130 -11.87 -27.71 -6.45
N PRO A 131 -11.66 -28.12 -7.71
CA PRO A 131 -10.32 -28.52 -8.14
C PRO A 131 -9.38 -27.35 -7.93
N VAL A 132 -8.27 -27.58 -7.23
CA VAL A 132 -7.19 -26.60 -7.13
C VAL A 132 -6.58 -26.50 -8.51
N LEU A 133 -6.94 -25.44 -9.24
CA LEU A 133 -6.43 -25.18 -10.58
C LEU A 133 -4.91 -25.07 -10.53
N THR A 134 -4.21 -25.74 -11.44
CA THR A 134 -2.79 -25.52 -11.65
C THR A 134 -2.55 -24.06 -12.09
N PRO A 135 -1.32 -23.52 -11.98
CA PRO A 135 -1.06 -22.12 -12.32
C PRO A 135 -1.41 -21.77 -13.78
N LYS A 136 -1.20 -22.72 -14.70
CA LYS A 136 -1.60 -22.59 -16.11
C LYS A 136 -3.12 -22.56 -16.28
N GLU A 137 -3.83 -23.40 -15.52
CA GLU A 137 -5.29 -23.38 -15.49
C GLU A 137 -5.84 -22.10 -14.84
N ARG A 138 -5.16 -21.47 -13.86
CA ARG A 138 -5.54 -20.14 -13.34
C ARG A 138 -5.52 -19.07 -14.42
N VAL A 139 -4.49 -19.05 -15.28
CA VAL A 139 -4.40 -18.10 -16.41
C VAL A 139 -5.51 -18.35 -17.43
N VAL A 140 -5.68 -19.60 -17.88
CA VAL A 140 -6.73 -19.96 -18.86
C VAL A 140 -8.14 -19.71 -18.32
N ASP A 141 -8.39 -20.02 -17.05
CA ASP A 141 -9.67 -19.75 -16.38
C ASP A 141 -9.91 -18.24 -16.23
N ALA A 142 -8.90 -17.43 -15.92
CA ALA A 142 -9.02 -15.97 -15.94
C ALA A 142 -9.32 -15.44 -17.36
N GLN A 143 -8.60 -15.90 -18.37
CA GLN A 143 -8.84 -15.54 -19.78
C GLN A 143 -10.26 -15.86 -20.24
N VAL A 144 -10.75 -17.07 -19.94
CA VAL A 144 -12.09 -17.52 -20.35
C VAL A 144 -13.21 -16.89 -19.51
N SER A 145 -13.06 -16.79 -18.18
CA SER A 145 -14.13 -16.30 -17.29
C SER A 145 -14.26 -14.78 -17.25
N LEU A 146 -13.17 -14.04 -17.48
CA LEU A 146 -13.16 -12.57 -17.53
C LEU A 146 -13.14 -12.03 -18.97
N GLY A 147 -12.84 -12.87 -19.96
CA GLY A 147 -12.73 -12.47 -21.36
C GLY A 147 -11.49 -11.61 -21.62
N ILE A 148 -10.34 -11.97 -21.03
CA ILE A 148 -9.04 -11.36 -21.29
C ILE A 148 -8.46 -11.98 -22.57
N LYS A 149 -7.91 -11.16 -23.47
CA LYS A 149 -7.35 -11.60 -24.77
C LYS A 149 -5.92 -11.10 -25.00
N ASP A 150 -5.40 -10.38 -24.02
CA ASP A 150 -4.26 -9.47 -24.15
C ASP A 150 -2.95 -10.27 -24.20
N PRO A 151 -2.09 -10.01 -25.20
CA PRO A 151 -1.03 -10.94 -25.63
C PRO A 151 0.14 -11.12 -24.66
N LEU A 152 0.22 -10.33 -23.59
CA LEU A 152 1.21 -10.45 -22.51
C LEU A 152 0.60 -10.91 -21.18
N PHE A 153 -0.72 -11.14 -21.09
CA PHE A 153 -1.38 -11.48 -19.82
C PHE A 153 -0.85 -12.78 -19.19
N ASP A 154 -0.42 -13.75 -19.99
CA ASP A 154 0.23 -14.98 -19.50
C ASP A 154 1.66 -14.74 -18.98
N LYS A 155 2.30 -13.65 -19.38
CA LYS A 155 3.61 -13.19 -18.88
C LYS A 155 3.52 -12.22 -17.70
N GLN A 156 2.34 -11.64 -17.40
CA GLN A 156 2.11 -10.78 -16.25
C GLN A 156 2.07 -11.60 -14.94
N TRP A 157 3.22 -12.18 -14.58
CA TRP A 157 3.40 -13.06 -13.42
C TRP A 157 3.01 -12.41 -12.09
N HIS A 158 3.12 -11.09 -11.98
CA HIS A 158 2.66 -10.33 -10.81
C HIS A 158 1.14 -10.42 -10.59
N LEU A 159 0.36 -10.69 -11.65
CA LEU A 159 -1.10 -10.90 -11.60
C LEU A 159 -1.46 -12.37 -11.37
N ILE A 160 -0.79 -13.29 -12.07
CA ILE A 160 -0.92 -14.74 -11.90
C ILE A 160 0.45 -15.40 -12.11
N ASN A 161 1.11 -15.82 -11.04
CA ASN A 161 2.45 -16.39 -11.18
C ASN A 161 2.35 -17.87 -11.61
N GLN A 162 2.87 -18.16 -12.80
CA GLN A 162 2.86 -19.50 -13.39
C GLN A 162 4.03 -20.39 -12.92
N LYS A 163 5.12 -19.79 -12.43
CA LYS A 163 6.33 -20.48 -11.96
C LYS A 163 6.24 -20.79 -10.46
N ASP A 164 5.91 -19.75 -9.68
CA ASP A 164 5.96 -19.74 -8.22
C ASP A 164 4.57 -19.44 -7.64
N PRO A 165 3.70 -20.44 -7.42
CA PRO A 165 2.27 -20.20 -7.26
C PRO A 165 1.94 -19.56 -5.91
N GLY A 166 1.27 -18.41 -5.94
CA GLY A 166 1.04 -17.58 -4.75
C GLY A 166 2.04 -16.42 -4.61
N ASN A 167 3.04 -16.33 -5.50
CA ASN A 167 3.88 -15.16 -5.67
C ASN A 167 3.30 -14.22 -6.75
N ASP A 168 1.99 -13.96 -6.63
CA ASP A 168 1.21 -12.95 -7.34
C ASP A 168 0.39 -12.12 -6.34
N ILE A 169 -0.25 -11.03 -6.80
CA ILE A 169 -1.08 -10.15 -5.95
C ILE A 169 -2.48 -10.72 -5.62
N ASN A 170 -2.77 -11.98 -6.00
CA ASN A 170 -4.06 -12.66 -5.78
C ASN A 170 -5.27 -11.97 -6.45
N ILE A 171 -5.07 -11.31 -7.60
CA ILE A 171 -6.08 -10.43 -8.21
C ILE A 171 -7.34 -11.14 -8.71
N THR A 172 -7.22 -12.37 -9.21
CA THR A 172 -8.31 -13.02 -9.99
C THR A 172 -9.62 -13.21 -9.21
N GLY A 173 -9.55 -13.32 -7.88
CA GLY A 173 -10.74 -13.40 -7.02
C GLY A 173 -11.47 -12.08 -6.83
N VAL A 174 -10.80 -10.94 -7.08
CA VAL A 174 -11.37 -9.59 -7.02
C VAL A 174 -12.09 -9.27 -8.33
N TRP A 175 -11.43 -9.48 -9.47
CA TRP A 175 -12.02 -9.28 -10.80
C TRP A 175 -13.26 -10.14 -11.05
N LYS A 176 -13.28 -11.38 -10.56
CA LYS A 176 -14.46 -12.29 -10.66
C LYS A 176 -15.67 -11.82 -9.85
N GLN A 177 -15.52 -10.85 -8.96
CA GLN A 177 -16.62 -10.17 -8.26
C GLN A 177 -17.12 -8.92 -9.00
N GLY A 178 -16.53 -8.57 -10.15
CA GLY A 178 -16.83 -7.33 -10.87
C GLY A 178 -16.16 -6.09 -10.28
N ILE A 179 -15.15 -6.27 -9.43
CA ILE A 179 -14.38 -5.18 -8.82
C ILE A 179 -13.15 -4.93 -9.69
N THR A 180 -13.12 -3.78 -10.36
CA THR A 180 -12.20 -3.49 -11.48
C THR A 180 -11.63 -2.06 -11.47
N GLY A 181 -11.85 -1.30 -10.40
CA GLY A 181 -11.36 0.08 -10.24
C GLY A 181 -12.30 1.15 -10.80
N LYS A 182 -13.40 0.72 -11.43
CA LYS A 182 -14.39 1.59 -12.07
C LYS A 182 -14.89 2.70 -11.14
N GLY A 183 -14.75 3.94 -11.61
CA GLY A 183 -15.21 5.14 -10.90
C GLY A 183 -14.18 5.78 -9.97
N VAL A 184 -12.97 5.23 -9.90
CA VAL A 184 -11.79 5.84 -9.25
C VAL A 184 -10.86 6.42 -10.32
N THR A 185 -10.21 7.52 -10.00
CA THR A 185 -9.15 8.10 -10.85
C THR A 185 -7.80 7.98 -10.18
N VAL A 186 -6.83 7.38 -10.85
CA VAL A 186 -5.42 7.40 -10.46
C VAL A 186 -4.68 8.40 -11.34
N VAL A 187 -3.72 9.12 -10.78
CA VAL A 187 -2.83 10.03 -11.50
C VAL A 187 -1.37 9.60 -11.30
N ILE A 188 -0.64 9.57 -12.42
CA ILE A 188 0.79 9.32 -12.49
C ILE A 188 1.50 10.68 -12.45
N LEU A 189 2.34 10.94 -11.45
CA LEU A 189 3.19 12.13 -11.36
C LEU A 189 4.60 11.70 -11.79
N ASP A 190 5.00 11.98 -13.02
CA ASP A 190 6.11 11.29 -13.68
C ASP A 190 6.61 12.04 -14.95
N ASP A 191 7.24 11.36 -15.90
CA ASP A 191 7.73 11.89 -17.19
C ASP A 191 6.67 12.07 -18.31
N GLY A 192 5.43 11.63 -18.06
CA GLY A 192 4.31 11.76 -18.99
C GLY A 192 3.46 10.49 -19.12
N LEU A 193 2.50 10.53 -20.05
CA LEU A 193 1.57 9.43 -20.31
C LEU A 193 1.15 9.45 -21.79
N ASP A 194 1.52 8.43 -22.58
CA ASP A 194 1.04 8.26 -23.95
C ASP A 194 -0.45 7.84 -23.97
N TYR A 195 -1.30 8.85 -23.87
CA TYR A 195 -2.76 8.72 -23.97
C TYR A 195 -3.26 8.30 -25.36
N ASN A 196 -2.37 8.16 -26.36
CA ASN A 196 -2.70 7.63 -27.69
C ASN A 196 -2.35 6.14 -27.82
N SER A 197 -1.74 5.53 -26.81
CA SER A 197 -1.59 4.09 -26.70
C SER A 197 -2.97 3.42 -26.73
N THR A 198 -3.16 2.42 -27.59
CA THR A 198 -4.40 1.63 -27.66
C THR A 198 -4.74 0.98 -26.31
N ASP A 199 -3.73 0.76 -25.47
CA ASP A 199 -3.83 0.16 -24.15
C ASP A 199 -4.29 1.14 -23.05
N LEU A 200 -4.18 2.46 -23.28
CA LEU A 200 -4.51 3.49 -22.29
C LEU A 200 -5.61 4.46 -22.74
N ALA A 201 -5.84 4.64 -24.04
CA ALA A 201 -6.71 5.69 -24.59
C ALA A 201 -8.16 5.66 -24.05
N ASP A 202 -8.76 4.48 -23.90
CA ASP A 202 -10.13 4.34 -23.36
C ASP A 202 -10.21 4.64 -21.85
N ASN A 203 -9.10 4.52 -21.11
CA ASN A 203 -9.00 4.82 -19.68
C ASN A 203 -8.38 6.18 -19.35
N PHE A 204 -7.80 6.88 -20.33
CA PHE A 204 -7.23 8.21 -20.12
C PHE A 204 -8.25 9.22 -19.60
N TYR A 205 -7.77 10.13 -18.74
CA TYR A 205 -8.57 11.19 -18.12
C TYR A 205 -7.90 12.56 -18.23
N ALA A 206 -8.12 13.21 -19.37
CA ALA A 206 -7.57 14.52 -19.72
C ALA A 206 -7.87 15.62 -18.68
N GLU A 207 -9.05 15.65 -18.05
CA GLU A 207 -9.37 16.71 -17.08
C GLU A 207 -8.53 16.62 -15.79
N GLY A 208 -8.08 15.42 -15.42
CA GLY A 208 -7.17 15.17 -14.31
C GLY A 208 -5.69 15.26 -14.67
N SER A 209 -5.37 15.56 -15.94
CA SER A 209 -4.01 15.54 -16.49
C SER A 209 -3.46 16.93 -16.81
N TYR A 210 -2.13 17.08 -16.84
CA TYR A 210 -1.43 18.32 -17.22
C TYR A 210 0.06 18.08 -17.50
N ASP A 211 0.71 18.99 -18.22
CA ASP A 211 2.16 19.04 -18.37
C ASP A 211 2.68 20.29 -17.64
N PHE A 212 3.49 20.13 -16.60
CA PHE A 212 4.11 21.25 -15.86
C PHE A 212 5.48 21.62 -16.40
N ASN A 213 6.19 20.74 -17.11
CA ASN A 213 7.47 21.06 -17.73
C ASN A 213 7.30 22.02 -18.93
N ASP A 214 6.22 21.86 -19.71
CA ASP A 214 5.88 22.74 -20.84
C ASP A 214 4.61 23.61 -20.62
N HIS A 215 3.95 23.48 -19.46
CA HIS A 215 2.67 24.15 -19.11
C HIS A 215 1.48 23.85 -20.06
N GLU A 216 1.46 22.66 -20.69
CA GLU A 216 0.45 22.27 -21.68
C GLU A 216 -0.72 21.43 -21.09
N PRO A 217 -1.93 21.45 -21.70
CA PRO A 217 -3.10 20.71 -21.19
C PRO A 217 -3.02 19.18 -21.25
N LEU A 218 -2.00 18.59 -21.88
CA LEU A 218 -1.88 17.14 -22.13
C LEU A 218 -0.45 16.65 -21.81
N PRO A 219 -0.29 15.59 -21.00
CA PRO A 219 1.00 15.13 -20.44
C PRO A 219 1.80 14.30 -21.46
N THR A 220 1.98 14.83 -22.66
CA THR A 220 2.53 14.09 -23.80
C THR A 220 4.02 13.81 -23.56
N PRO A 221 4.48 12.53 -23.59
CA PRO A 221 5.90 12.20 -23.66
C PRO A 221 6.56 12.87 -24.87
N LYS A 222 7.69 13.55 -24.68
CA LYS A 222 8.38 14.36 -25.72
C LYS A 222 9.86 14.05 -25.85
N LEU A 223 10.52 13.68 -24.76
CA LEU A 223 11.92 13.26 -24.77
C LEU A 223 12.06 11.79 -25.21
N TRP A 224 13.28 11.32 -25.39
CA TRP A 224 13.59 9.95 -25.84
C TRP A 224 13.52 8.94 -24.68
N ASP A 225 13.69 9.45 -23.46
CA ASP A 225 13.67 8.79 -22.16
C ASP A 225 12.30 8.87 -21.48
N ASP A 226 11.46 9.87 -21.82
CA ASP A 226 10.04 9.99 -21.41
C ASP A 226 9.25 8.70 -21.75
N THR A 227 9.26 7.72 -20.86
CA THR A 227 8.73 6.36 -21.06
C THR A 227 8.23 5.71 -19.76
N HIS A 228 8.61 6.24 -18.62
CA HIS A 228 8.44 5.67 -17.29
C HIS A 228 6.99 5.80 -16.81
N GLY A 229 6.42 7.00 -16.86
CA GLY A 229 5.03 7.25 -16.45
C GLY A 229 4.01 6.48 -17.30
N THR A 230 4.31 6.23 -18.58
CA THR A 230 3.49 5.39 -19.45
C THR A 230 3.54 3.90 -19.05
N ARG A 231 4.69 3.40 -18.59
CA ARG A 231 4.83 2.03 -18.05
C ARG A 231 4.09 1.88 -16.71
N CYS A 232 4.23 2.86 -15.83
CA CYS A 232 3.47 2.97 -14.58
C CYS A 232 1.96 2.99 -14.82
N ALA A 233 1.48 3.80 -15.77
CA ALA A 233 0.07 3.88 -16.16
C ALA A 233 -0.51 2.54 -16.62
N GLY A 234 0.24 1.77 -17.40
CA GLY A 234 -0.15 0.44 -17.87
C GLY A 234 -0.42 -0.57 -16.75
N GLN A 235 0.44 -0.61 -15.73
CA GLN A 235 0.25 -1.52 -14.58
C GLN A 235 -1.07 -1.25 -13.84
N ILE A 236 -1.47 0.00 -13.77
CA ILE A 236 -2.68 0.44 -13.05
C ILE A 236 -3.91 0.20 -13.92
N ALA A 237 -3.92 0.70 -15.15
CA ALA A 237 -5.14 0.87 -15.93
C ALA A 237 -5.02 0.52 -17.43
N ALA A 238 -4.06 -0.32 -17.83
CA ALA A 238 -4.09 -0.94 -19.17
C ALA A 238 -5.45 -1.63 -19.39
N VAL A 239 -6.12 -1.23 -20.47
CA VAL A 239 -7.49 -1.62 -20.80
C VAL A 239 -7.50 -3.09 -21.20
N ARG A 240 -8.44 -3.90 -20.71
CA ARG A 240 -8.60 -5.28 -21.20
C ARG A 240 -9.11 -5.30 -22.65
N ASN A 241 -8.22 -5.40 -23.63
CA ASN A 241 -8.48 -5.20 -25.05
C ASN A 241 -7.94 -6.35 -25.94
N ASN A 242 -6.91 -6.13 -26.78
CA ASN A 242 -6.11 -7.15 -27.48
C ASN A 242 -4.64 -6.67 -27.69
N ALA A 243 -4.18 -5.67 -26.94
CA ALA A 243 -2.84 -5.07 -27.00
C ALA A 243 -2.14 -5.27 -25.65
N CYS A 244 -0.81 -5.31 -25.65
CA CYS A 244 0.03 -5.49 -24.45
C CYS A 244 -0.55 -6.43 -23.38
N GLY A 245 -0.96 -5.91 -22.22
CA GLY A 245 -1.40 -6.70 -21.06
C GLY A 245 -2.74 -6.23 -20.49
N VAL A 246 -2.92 -6.37 -19.18
CA VAL A 246 -4.09 -5.87 -18.45
C VAL A 246 -3.63 -5.16 -17.18
N GLY A 247 -4.21 -4.00 -16.89
CA GLY A 247 -3.97 -3.24 -15.66
C GLY A 247 -4.71 -3.85 -14.48
N ILE A 248 -4.15 -3.72 -13.27
CA ILE A 248 -4.75 -4.24 -12.02
C ILE A 248 -6.18 -3.71 -11.83
N ALA A 249 -6.40 -2.44 -12.20
CA ALA A 249 -7.66 -1.71 -12.15
C ALA A 249 -8.10 -1.28 -13.56
N TYR A 250 -8.25 -2.24 -14.48
CA TYR A 250 -8.51 -2.01 -15.91
C TYR A 250 -9.80 -1.26 -16.29
N ASP A 251 -10.70 -0.92 -15.36
CA ASP A 251 -11.85 -0.01 -15.60
C ASP A 251 -11.70 1.34 -14.85
N ALA A 252 -10.59 1.56 -14.13
CA ALA A 252 -10.28 2.84 -13.50
C ALA A 252 -9.87 3.89 -14.54
N LYS A 253 -9.93 5.17 -14.13
CA LYS A 253 -9.40 6.27 -14.94
C LYS A 253 -7.95 6.58 -14.60
N ILE A 254 -7.15 6.86 -15.62
CA ILE A 254 -5.73 7.16 -15.50
C ILE A 254 -5.41 8.54 -16.06
N ALA A 255 -4.79 9.36 -15.24
CA ALA A 255 -4.32 10.69 -15.59
C ALA A 255 -2.80 10.75 -15.56
N GLY A 256 -2.21 11.66 -16.33
CA GLY A 256 -0.78 11.94 -16.32
C GLY A 256 -0.50 13.38 -15.91
N VAL A 257 0.44 13.58 -15.01
CA VAL A 257 0.95 14.88 -14.59
C VAL A 257 2.45 14.85 -14.86
N ARG A 258 2.87 15.47 -15.97
CA ARG A 258 4.26 15.47 -16.44
C ARG A 258 5.06 16.52 -15.69
N ILE A 259 6.05 16.06 -14.93
CA ILE A 259 6.91 16.86 -14.05
C ILE A 259 8.40 16.49 -14.13
N LEU A 260 8.76 15.25 -14.48
CA LEU A 260 10.16 14.78 -14.38
C LEU A 260 11.03 15.11 -15.61
N SER A 261 10.46 15.69 -16.67
CA SER A 261 11.12 15.83 -17.97
C SER A 261 11.89 17.16 -18.16
N GLY A 262 12.32 17.78 -17.05
CA GLY A 262 13.03 19.06 -17.06
C GLY A 262 12.98 19.76 -15.69
N ASP A 263 13.72 20.87 -15.57
CA ASP A 263 13.76 21.69 -14.35
C ASP A 263 12.36 22.23 -13.99
N LEU A 264 12.00 22.20 -12.70
CA LEU A 264 10.77 22.77 -12.13
C LEU A 264 11.09 23.68 -10.94
N THR A 265 10.09 24.47 -10.51
CA THR A 265 10.13 25.16 -9.21
C THR A 265 9.31 24.42 -8.15
N ASP A 266 9.58 24.70 -6.87
CA ASP A 266 8.75 24.26 -5.73
C ASP A 266 7.25 24.57 -5.93
N ALA A 267 6.92 25.62 -6.69
CA ALA A 267 5.53 26.01 -6.94
C ALA A 267 4.85 25.12 -7.99
N ASP A 268 5.59 24.64 -8.99
CA ASP A 268 5.06 23.75 -10.04
C ASP A 268 4.83 22.34 -9.49
N GLU A 269 5.77 21.83 -8.70
CA GLU A 269 5.62 20.57 -7.98
C GLU A 269 4.48 20.65 -6.93
N ALA A 270 4.37 21.75 -6.16
CA ALA A 270 3.24 21.97 -5.26
C ALA A 270 1.87 21.99 -5.97
N LEU A 271 1.82 22.50 -7.20
CA LEU A 271 0.62 22.46 -8.05
C LEU A 271 0.36 21.06 -8.61
N ALA A 272 1.40 20.30 -8.95
CA ALA A 272 1.32 18.91 -9.41
C ALA A 272 0.80 17.97 -8.31
N LEU A 273 1.36 18.06 -7.10
CA LEU A 273 0.98 17.27 -5.92
C LEU A 273 -0.49 17.40 -5.53
N ASN A 274 -1.14 18.52 -5.87
CA ASN A 274 -2.57 18.75 -5.65
C ASN A 274 -3.40 18.78 -6.94
N TYR A 275 -2.82 18.45 -8.09
CA TYR A 275 -3.48 18.68 -9.38
C TYR A 275 -4.80 17.91 -9.46
N LYS A 276 -5.91 18.66 -9.48
CA LYS A 276 -7.29 18.17 -9.56
C LYS A 276 -7.64 17.14 -8.47
N TYR A 277 -7.07 17.24 -7.27
CA TYR A 277 -7.28 16.35 -6.11
C TYR A 277 -8.72 16.15 -5.56
N GLN A 278 -9.73 16.71 -6.22
CA GLN A 278 -11.16 16.44 -6.00
C GLN A 278 -11.75 15.49 -7.07
N LYS A 279 -10.92 15.08 -8.04
CA LYS A 279 -11.26 14.27 -9.21
C LYS A 279 -10.21 13.19 -9.49
N ASN A 280 -8.96 13.45 -9.14
CA ASN A 280 -7.89 12.47 -8.95
C ASN A 280 -7.96 11.95 -7.50
N ASP A 281 -8.08 10.64 -7.30
CA ASP A 281 -8.14 10.01 -5.97
C ASP A 281 -6.75 9.60 -5.44
N ILE A 282 -5.99 8.91 -6.30
CA ILE A 282 -4.72 8.27 -5.94
C ILE A 282 -3.61 8.89 -6.78
N PHE A 283 -2.55 9.35 -6.12
CA PHE A 283 -1.37 9.96 -6.70
C PHE A 283 -0.22 8.94 -6.60
N SER A 284 0.13 8.32 -7.72
CA SER A 284 1.24 7.37 -7.81
C SER A 284 2.51 8.14 -8.19
N CYS A 285 3.48 8.13 -7.29
CA CYS A 285 4.75 8.81 -7.44
C CYS A 285 5.90 7.79 -7.38
N SER A 286 6.70 7.76 -8.44
CA SER A 286 7.81 6.81 -8.62
C SER A 286 9.16 7.54 -8.72
N TRP A 287 9.29 8.59 -7.90
CA TRP A 287 10.41 9.55 -7.86
C TRP A 287 10.61 10.05 -6.43
N GLY A 288 11.77 10.66 -6.19
CA GLY A 288 12.21 11.24 -4.93
C GLY A 288 13.55 11.99 -5.12
N PRO A 289 14.27 12.30 -4.04
CA PRO A 289 15.65 12.79 -4.11
C PRO A 289 16.60 11.72 -4.70
N PRO A 290 17.82 12.07 -5.18
CA PRO A 290 18.71 11.08 -5.77
C PRO A 290 19.17 9.95 -4.81
N ASP A 291 18.82 8.71 -5.16
CA ASP A 291 19.10 7.37 -4.59
C ASP A 291 20.62 6.99 -4.39
N ASN A 292 21.45 7.94 -3.99
CA ASN A 292 22.91 7.86 -4.10
C ASN A 292 23.65 7.46 -2.80
N GLY A 293 22.96 7.24 -1.68
CA GLY A 293 23.57 6.97 -0.38
C GLY A 293 24.20 8.19 0.29
N GLU A 294 23.93 9.41 -0.20
CA GLU A 294 24.48 10.69 0.29
C GLU A 294 23.38 11.76 0.56
N THR A 295 22.34 11.84 -0.27
CA THR A 295 21.27 12.87 -0.22
C THR A 295 20.48 12.84 1.09
N MET A 296 19.94 13.98 1.55
CA MET A 296 18.94 14.00 2.63
C MET A 296 18.00 15.18 2.43
N GLU A 297 16.81 14.92 1.89
CA GLU A 297 15.95 15.96 1.33
C GLU A 297 14.45 15.65 1.52
N ALA A 298 13.68 16.70 1.82
CA ALA A 298 12.27 16.61 2.19
C ALA A 298 11.51 17.86 1.70
N PRO A 299 10.20 17.73 1.37
CA PRO A 299 9.28 18.83 1.17
C PRO A 299 9.38 19.90 2.27
N LYS A 300 9.50 21.17 1.85
CA LYS A 300 9.58 22.34 2.73
C LYS A 300 8.73 23.47 2.17
N GLY A 301 8.22 24.34 3.05
CA GLY A 301 7.39 25.47 2.63
C GLY A 301 6.20 25.01 1.79
N ILE A 302 6.05 25.58 0.60
CA ILE A 302 4.90 25.35 -0.29
C ILE A 302 4.70 23.87 -0.66
N LEU A 303 5.75 23.04 -0.71
CA LEU A 303 5.64 21.60 -0.95
C LEU A 303 5.01 20.87 0.25
N ALA A 304 5.42 21.23 1.47
CA ALA A 304 4.84 20.66 2.69
C ALA A 304 3.39 21.14 2.88
N ASP A 305 3.14 22.43 2.65
CA ASP A 305 1.80 23.03 2.66
C ASP A 305 0.89 22.34 1.62
N ALA A 306 1.44 21.97 0.45
CA ALA A 306 0.73 21.24 -0.59
C ALA A 306 0.36 19.82 -0.17
N PHE A 307 1.31 19.03 0.37
CA PHE A 307 1.01 17.69 0.90
C PHE A 307 -0.06 17.72 1.99
N GLU A 308 0.06 18.62 2.96
CA GLU A 308 -0.92 18.73 4.04
C GLU A 308 -2.31 19.14 3.51
N LYS A 309 -2.36 20.07 2.55
CA LYS A 309 -3.62 20.45 1.90
C LYS A 309 -4.27 19.30 1.14
N GLY A 310 -3.49 18.48 0.43
CA GLY A 310 -3.99 17.29 -0.25
C GLY A 310 -4.58 16.24 0.70
N ILE A 311 -3.98 16.12 1.88
CA ILE A 311 -4.45 15.22 2.95
C ILE A 311 -5.68 15.75 3.69
N ARG A 312 -5.78 17.07 3.92
CA ARG A 312 -6.92 17.68 4.63
C ARG A 312 -8.15 17.90 3.73
N GLU A 313 -7.96 18.29 2.47
CA GLU A 313 -9.06 18.69 1.57
C GLU A 313 -9.34 17.69 0.45
N GLY A 314 -8.36 16.87 0.04
CA GLY A 314 -8.48 15.95 -1.09
C GLY A 314 -9.67 14.98 -0.97
N ARG A 315 -10.23 14.58 -2.13
CA ARG A 315 -11.36 13.64 -2.24
C ARG A 315 -12.59 14.02 -1.39
N GLY A 316 -12.84 15.33 -1.23
CA GLY A 316 -13.92 15.88 -0.41
C GLY A 316 -13.67 15.76 1.10
N GLY A 317 -12.44 16.05 1.56
CA GLY A 317 -12.06 15.98 2.97
C GLY A 317 -11.70 14.58 3.50
N LYS A 318 -11.46 13.62 2.60
CA LYS A 318 -11.00 12.26 2.95
C LYS A 318 -9.48 12.10 2.85
N GLY A 319 -8.82 13.08 2.23
CA GLY A 319 -7.42 13.04 1.85
C GLY A 319 -7.19 12.29 0.55
N SER A 320 -6.36 12.88 -0.32
CA SER A 320 -5.70 12.21 -1.44
C SER A 320 -4.90 11.00 -0.96
N ILE A 321 -4.81 9.95 -1.78
CA ILE A 321 -3.95 8.81 -1.48
C ILE A 321 -2.62 8.98 -2.20
N TYR A 322 -1.57 9.40 -1.50
CA TYR A 322 -0.22 9.41 -2.08
C TYR A 322 0.43 8.04 -1.92
N VAL A 323 0.99 7.49 -3.01
CA VAL A 323 1.71 6.21 -3.03
C VAL A 323 3.11 6.48 -3.56
N PHE A 324 4.13 6.18 -2.76
CA PHE A 324 5.53 6.44 -3.12
C PHE A 324 6.34 5.13 -3.18
N ALA A 325 7.18 5.01 -4.20
CA ALA A 325 8.23 3.99 -4.27
C ALA A 325 9.30 4.28 -3.21
N THR A 326 9.94 3.24 -2.64
CA THR A 326 10.95 3.46 -1.57
C THR A 326 12.33 3.93 -2.05
N GLY A 327 12.54 4.21 -3.35
CA GLY A 327 13.88 4.46 -3.89
C GLY A 327 14.63 3.16 -4.24
N ASN A 328 15.73 3.31 -4.97
CA ASN A 328 16.51 2.22 -5.58
C ASN A 328 17.98 2.21 -5.10
N GLY A 329 18.31 3.00 -4.07
CA GLY A 329 19.66 3.19 -3.53
C GLY A 329 20.14 2.07 -2.60
N GLY A 330 19.45 0.93 -2.53
CA GLY A 330 19.82 -0.18 -1.64
C GLY A 330 21.26 -0.69 -1.84
N THR A 331 21.75 -0.69 -3.08
CA THR A 331 23.15 -1.05 -3.40
C THR A 331 24.16 0.06 -3.09
N SER A 332 23.73 1.33 -3.13
CA SER A 332 24.48 2.51 -2.63
C SER A 332 24.61 2.49 -1.09
N GLY A 333 23.80 1.68 -0.41
CA GLY A 333 23.65 1.66 1.04
C GLY A 333 22.76 2.79 1.55
N ASP A 334 21.79 3.22 0.75
CA ASP A 334 20.81 4.26 1.12
C ASP A 334 19.65 3.70 1.97
N ASN A 335 18.77 4.60 2.42
CA ASN A 335 17.66 4.31 3.31
C ASN A 335 16.53 5.34 3.17
N CYS A 336 15.34 4.86 2.83
CA CYS A 336 14.11 5.64 2.61
C CYS A 336 13.55 6.43 3.82
N ASN A 337 14.32 6.59 4.90
CA ASN A 337 14.06 7.55 5.97
C ASN A 337 14.89 8.85 5.82
N PHE A 338 15.83 8.92 4.85
CA PHE A 338 16.55 10.12 4.43
C PHE A 338 15.89 10.84 3.23
N ASP A 339 14.92 10.19 2.59
CA ASP A 339 13.92 10.81 1.72
C ASP A 339 12.69 11.22 2.56
N GLY A 340 12.28 12.49 2.45
CA GLY A 340 11.14 13.07 3.15
C GLY A 340 9.78 12.92 2.47
N TYR A 341 9.74 12.44 1.22
CA TYR A 341 8.53 12.01 0.54
C TYR A 341 8.13 10.61 1.03
N THR A 342 9.08 9.68 1.08
CA THR A 342 8.87 8.31 1.60
C THR A 342 8.73 8.23 3.11
N ASN A 343 9.37 9.13 3.87
CA ASN A 343 9.23 9.16 5.34
C ASN A 343 8.04 9.97 5.85
N SER A 344 7.28 10.62 4.97
CA SER A 344 6.06 11.34 5.33
C SER A 344 5.00 10.39 5.89
N ILE A 345 4.30 10.80 6.97
CA ILE A 345 3.15 10.03 7.48
C ILE A 345 2.00 9.98 6.45
N TYR A 346 1.99 10.92 5.52
CA TYR A 346 0.95 11.15 4.51
C TYR A 346 1.04 10.25 3.28
N THR A 347 2.18 9.57 3.07
CA THR A 347 2.39 8.68 1.92
C THR A 347 2.18 7.22 2.31
N ILE A 348 1.84 6.39 1.34
CA ILE A 348 1.90 4.93 1.43
C ILE A 348 3.20 4.51 0.75
N THR A 349 4.21 4.21 1.56
CA THR A 349 5.57 3.94 1.12
C THR A 349 5.76 2.44 0.84
N VAL A 350 6.06 2.12 -0.42
CA VAL A 350 5.97 0.77 -1.02
C VAL A 350 7.32 0.32 -1.56
N GLY A 351 7.85 -0.78 -1.01
CA GLY A 351 9.07 -1.42 -1.51
C GLY A 351 8.82 -2.53 -2.51
N ALA A 352 9.91 -3.06 -3.09
CA ALA A 352 9.85 -4.12 -4.09
C ALA A 352 10.12 -5.52 -3.50
N ILE A 353 9.43 -6.52 -4.08
CA ILE A 353 9.81 -7.94 -4.04
C ILE A 353 9.81 -8.51 -5.46
N ASP A 354 10.59 -9.57 -5.71
CA ASP A 354 10.60 -10.24 -7.02
C ASP A 354 9.60 -11.42 -7.12
N HIS A 355 9.62 -12.14 -8.24
CA HIS A 355 8.73 -13.27 -8.50
C HIS A 355 8.89 -14.46 -7.52
N THR A 356 9.94 -14.48 -6.71
CA THR A 356 10.18 -15.48 -5.63
C THR A 356 9.74 -14.97 -4.25
N ASN A 357 9.28 -13.72 -4.15
CA ASN A 357 9.21 -12.85 -2.96
C ASN A 357 10.57 -12.46 -2.35
N ALA A 358 11.69 -12.67 -3.05
CA ALA A 358 12.98 -12.19 -2.55
C ALA A 358 13.04 -10.66 -2.62
N HIS A 359 13.87 -10.07 -1.74
CA HIS A 359 14.13 -8.64 -1.69
C HIS A 359 15.18 -8.27 -2.74
N PRO A 360 14.85 -7.47 -3.77
CA PRO A 360 15.80 -7.07 -4.81
C PRO A 360 16.86 -6.13 -4.22
N PRO A 361 18.16 -6.27 -4.53
CA PRO A 361 19.23 -5.48 -3.91
C PRO A 361 19.13 -3.96 -4.07
N TYR A 362 18.37 -3.47 -5.06
CA TYR A 362 18.11 -2.04 -5.24
C TYR A 362 17.08 -1.50 -4.22
N SER A 363 16.13 -2.31 -3.77
CA SER A 363 15.00 -1.82 -2.97
C SER A 363 15.49 -1.33 -1.62
N GLU A 364 15.26 -0.06 -1.31
CA GLU A 364 15.65 0.46 -0.01
C GLU A 364 14.78 -0.09 1.12
N ALA A 365 15.33 -0.03 2.33
CA ALA A 365 14.73 -0.53 3.55
C ALA A 365 14.77 0.55 4.64
N CYS A 366 13.64 0.84 5.26
CA CYS A 366 13.52 1.84 6.32
C CYS A 366 12.29 1.58 7.20
N SER A 367 12.27 2.15 8.41
CA SER A 367 11.11 2.03 9.32
C SER A 367 9.85 2.77 8.85
N ALA A 368 9.95 3.64 7.84
CA ALA A 368 8.81 4.28 7.19
C ALA A 368 8.08 3.38 6.19
N GLN A 369 8.71 2.31 5.69
CA GLN A 369 8.09 1.43 4.69
C GLN A 369 6.91 0.66 5.31
N LEU A 370 5.74 0.73 4.65
CA LEU A 370 4.50 0.14 5.14
C LEU A 370 4.30 -1.29 4.62
N VAL A 371 4.52 -1.50 3.32
CA VAL A 371 4.26 -2.75 2.60
C VAL A 371 5.23 -2.92 1.42
N VAL A 372 5.21 -4.10 0.80
CA VAL A 372 5.85 -4.36 -0.50
C VAL A 372 4.87 -4.88 -1.53
N THR A 373 5.25 -4.81 -2.80
CA THR A 373 4.60 -5.55 -3.89
C THR A 373 5.60 -5.84 -5.01
N TYR A 374 5.16 -6.54 -6.04
CA TYR A 374 6.06 -7.16 -7.01
C TYR A 374 6.68 -6.17 -7.99
N SER A 375 7.95 -6.40 -8.32
CA SER A 375 8.73 -5.69 -9.34
C SER A 375 9.84 -6.59 -9.90
N SER A 376 10.79 -6.03 -10.66
CA SER A 376 11.92 -6.74 -11.26
C SER A 376 12.86 -7.38 -10.24
N GLY A 377 13.34 -8.58 -10.56
CA GLY A 377 14.30 -9.36 -9.76
C GLY A 377 14.23 -10.85 -10.13
N GLY A 378 15.18 -11.66 -9.66
CA GLY A 378 15.27 -13.09 -10.04
C GLY A 378 15.52 -13.37 -11.54
N GLY A 379 15.72 -12.33 -12.36
CA GLY A 379 15.74 -12.40 -13.82
C GLY A 379 14.39 -12.11 -14.51
N GLU A 380 13.34 -11.82 -13.74
CA GLU A 380 12.03 -11.39 -14.25
C GLU A 380 11.84 -9.87 -14.14
N TYR A 381 10.91 -9.35 -14.95
CA TYR A 381 10.55 -7.93 -15.05
C TYR A 381 9.04 -7.75 -15.19
N ILE A 382 8.53 -6.56 -14.90
CA ILE A 382 7.12 -6.22 -15.07
C ILE A 382 6.81 -6.03 -16.56
N GLN A 383 5.79 -6.75 -17.02
CA GLN A 383 5.24 -6.66 -18.37
C GLN A 383 4.10 -5.62 -18.37
N THR A 384 4.21 -4.57 -19.18
CA THR A 384 3.29 -3.41 -19.17
C THR A 384 3.30 -2.68 -20.53
N THR A 385 2.49 -1.64 -20.69
CA THR A 385 2.48 -0.72 -21.84
C THR A 385 3.82 0.02 -21.98
N ASN A 386 4.20 0.45 -23.18
CA ASN A 386 5.30 1.40 -23.43
C ASN A 386 4.80 2.59 -24.28
N VAL A 387 5.62 3.63 -24.45
CA VAL A 387 5.28 4.77 -25.33
C VAL A 387 5.26 4.31 -26.78
N GLY A 388 4.16 4.61 -27.49
CA GLY A 388 3.90 4.12 -28.82
C GLY A 388 2.60 3.32 -28.89
N ARG A 389 1.82 3.56 -29.96
CA ARG A 389 0.40 3.16 -30.07
C ARG A 389 0.06 1.70 -29.70
N ASN A 390 0.95 0.75 -29.91
CA ASN A 390 0.78 -0.65 -29.51
C ASN A 390 2.11 -1.22 -28.98
N ASP A 391 2.98 -0.37 -28.43
CA ASP A 391 4.29 -0.80 -27.94
C ASP A 391 4.21 -1.22 -26.46
N CYS A 392 5.03 -2.19 -26.08
CA CYS A 392 4.94 -2.85 -24.77
C CYS A 392 6.33 -3.05 -24.16
N SER A 393 6.46 -2.84 -22.86
CA SER A 393 7.70 -3.08 -22.12
C SER A 393 7.70 -4.47 -21.49
N ASP A 394 8.77 -5.23 -21.75
CA ASP A 394 9.09 -6.49 -21.07
C ASP A 394 10.19 -6.35 -20.02
N ARG A 395 10.60 -5.10 -19.69
CA ARG A 395 11.78 -4.74 -18.89
C ARG A 395 11.52 -3.69 -17.79
N HIS A 396 10.27 -3.41 -17.43
CA HIS A 396 9.98 -2.44 -16.37
C HIS A 396 10.29 -3.03 -14.97
N GLY A 397 10.65 -2.19 -14.02
CA GLY A 397 11.31 -2.60 -12.77
C GLY A 397 11.61 -1.45 -11.81
N GLY A 398 12.49 -1.71 -10.83
CA GLY A 398 12.77 -0.78 -9.73
C GLY A 398 11.63 -0.73 -8.69
N THR A 399 11.80 -0.02 -7.58
CA THR A 399 10.67 0.25 -6.66
C THR A 399 9.60 1.10 -7.34
N SER A 400 9.99 1.84 -8.38
CA SER A 400 9.14 2.57 -9.31
C SER A 400 8.06 1.75 -10.01
N ALA A 401 8.25 0.43 -10.21
CA ALA A 401 7.19 -0.47 -10.71
C ALA A 401 6.42 -1.18 -9.58
N ALA A 402 6.85 -1.06 -8.31
CA ALA A 402 6.09 -1.53 -7.15
C ALA A 402 4.99 -0.54 -6.75
N ALA A 403 5.27 0.77 -6.71
CA ALA A 403 4.27 1.79 -6.34
C ALA A 403 3.01 1.79 -7.26
N PRO A 404 3.11 1.70 -8.60
CA PRO A 404 1.95 1.53 -9.48
C PRO A 404 1.16 0.24 -9.21
N ASN A 405 1.84 -0.87 -8.89
CA ASN A 405 1.17 -2.12 -8.52
C ASN A 405 0.33 -1.94 -7.24
N ALA A 406 0.80 -1.16 -6.25
CA ALA A 406 0.02 -0.82 -5.07
C ALA A 406 -1.11 0.17 -5.38
N ALA A 407 -0.86 1.23 -6.16
CA ALA A 407 -1.87 2.21 -6.57
C ALA A 407 -3.05 1.57 -7.33
N GLY A 408 -2.78 0.59 -8.20
CA GLY A 408 -3.79 -0.23 -8.85
C GLY A 408 -4.65 -1.03 -7.85
N ILE A 409 -4.02 -1.67 -6.87
CA ILE A 409 -4.74 -2.40 -5.80
C ILE A 409 -5.61 -1.43 -4.98
N PHE A 410 -5.13 -0.22 -4.70
CA PHE A 410 -5.90 0.79 -3.96
C PHE A 410 -7.08 1.35 -4.77
N ALA A 411 -6.96 1.46 -6.09
CA ALA A 411 -8.09 1.82 -6.96
C ALA A 411 -9.21 0.77 -6.90
N LEU A 412 -8.87 -0.51 -6.78
CA LEU A 412 -9.87 -1.57 -6.54
C LEU A 412 -10.59 -1.37 -5.20
N VAL A 413 -9.85 -1.08 -4.11
CA VAL A 413 -10.43 -0.79 -2.79
C VAL A 413 -11.39 0.39 -2.85
N LEU A 414 -10.94 1.53 -3.40
CA LEU A 414 -11.77 2.73 -3.49
C LEU A 414 -12.99 2.58 -4.41
N SER A 415 -12.94 1.69 -5.41
CA SER A 415 -14.11 1.40 -6.27
C SER A 415 -15.25 0.68 -5.53
N VAL A 416 -14.95 0.03 -4.39
CA VAL A 416 -15.93 -0.59 -3.49
C VAL A 416 -16.27 0.32 -2.30
N ARG A 417 -15.26 1.05 -1.81
CA ARG A 417 -15.32 1.88 -0.60
C ARG A 417 -14.76 3.29 -0.85
N PRO A 418 -15.46 4.13 -1.65
CA PRO A 418 -15.02 5.48 -1.96
C PRO A 418 -15.13 6.44 -0.76
N ASP A 419 -15.67 5.98 0.37
CA ASP A 419 -15.79 6.69 1.63
C ASP A 419 -14.51 6.65 2.49
N LEU A 420 -13.58 5.72 2.24
CA LEU A 420 -12.35 5.57 3.03
C LEU A 420 -11.41 6.78 2.88
N THR A 421 -10.78 7.11 4.00
CA THR A 421 -9.73 8.13 4.13
C THR A 421 -8.34 7.57 3.83
N TRP A 422 -7.35 8.46 3.71
CA TRP A 422 -5.94 8.11 3.59
C TRP A 422 -5.43 7.20 4.74
N ARG A 423 -5.84 7.49 5.99
CA ARG A 423 -5.50 6.67 7.16
C ARG A 423 -6.19 5.31 7.14
N ASP A 424 -7.45 5.22 6.73
CA ASP A 424 -8.17 3.93 6.66
C ASP A 424 -7.47 2.94 5.73
N LEU A 425 -6.92 3.44 4.62
CA LEU A 425 -6.20 2.62 3.65
C LEU A 425 -4.84 2.15 4.19
N GLN A 426 -4.13 3.00 4.96
CA GLN A 426 -2.92 2.58 5.70
C GLN A 426 -3.27 1.52 6.76
N HIS A 427 -4.32 1.71 7.57
CA HIS A 427 -4.81 0.70 8.52
C HIS A 427 -5.14 -0.63 7.85
N LEU A 428 -5.81 -0.60 6.70
CA LEU A 428 -6.11 -1.80 5.91
C LEU A 428 -4.82 -2.52 5.46
N CYS A 429 -3.83 -1.78 4.95
CA CYS A 429 -2.53 -2.37 4.58
C CYS A 429 -1.86 -3.07 5.79
N VAL A 430 -1.80 -2.42 6.94
CA VAL A 430 -1.23 -2.97 8.18
C VAL A 430 -2.03 -4.20 8.68
N GLN A 431 -3.33 -4.26 8.42
CA GLN A 431 -4.20 -5.37 8.84
C GLN A 431 -4.18 -6.58 7.90
N THR A 432 -3.85 -6.42 6.62
CA THR A 432 -3.95 -7.51 5.62
C THR A 432 -2.66 -7.83 4.86
N ALA A 433 -1.57 -7.10 5.08
CA ALA A 433 -0.27 -7.44 4.48
C ALA A 433 0.19 -8.85 4.91
N VAL A 434 0.77 -9.58 3.95
CA VAL A 434 1.18 -10.98 4.12
C VAL A 434 2.70 -11.05 4.26
N PRO A 435 3.27 -11.43 5.42
CA PRO A 435 4.71 -11.61 5.57
C PRO A 435 5.29 -12.59 4.54
N VAL A 436 6.43 -12.23 3.98
CA VAL A 436 7.18 -12.99 2.97
C VAL A 436 8.62 -13.19 3.42
N THR A 437 9.29 -14.24 2.95
CA THR A 437 10.70 -14.51 3.25
C THR A 437 10.94 -14.44 4.76
N THR A 438 10.11 -15.19 5.50
CA THR A 438 9.94 -15.09 6.96
C THR A 438 11.13 -15.65 7.77
N ASP A 439 12.11 -16.19 7.06
CA ASP A 439 13.44 -16.58 7.52
C ASP A 439 14.42 -15.39 7.57
N ASP A 440 14.11 -14.24 6.94
CA ASP A 440 14.92 -13.03 7.06
C ASP A 440 14.99 -12.55 8.53
N SER A 441 16.23 -12.41 9.00
CA SER A 441 16.54 -12.18 10.41
C SER A 441 16.01 -10.86 11.00
N ASP A 442 15.55 -9.89 10.19
CA ASP A 442 14.96 -8.65 10.69
C ASP A 442 13.45 -8.76 10.98
N TRP A 443 12.76 -9.85 10.60
CA TRP A 443 11.37 -10.05 11.02
C TRP A 443 11.25 -10.06 12.56
N LYS A 444 10.44 -9.15 13.11
CA LYS A 444 10.13 -9.07 14.55
C LYS A 444 8.64 -9.26 14.76
N GLN A 445 8.26 -10.04 15.77
CA GLN A 445 6.90 -10.04 16.28
C GLN A 445 6.70 -8.82 17.20
N LEU A 446 5.65 -8.06 16.94
CA LEU A 446 5.29 -6.84 17.66
C LEU A 446 4.33 -7.14 18.83
N PRO A 447 4.20 -6.22 19.81
CA PRO A 447 3.19 -6.30 20.87
C PRO A 447 1.75 -6.39 20.35
N SER A 448 1.47 -5.82 19.16
CA SER A 448 0.19 -5.94 18.44
C SER A 448 -0.02 -7.30 17.77
N GLY A 449 0.89 -8.26 17.95
CA GLY A 449 0.84 -9.63 17.42
C GLY A 449 1.28 -9.78 15.96
N ARG A 450 1.37 -8.67 15.20
CA ARG A 450 1.84 -8.64 13.81
C ARG A 450 3.34 -8.89 13.69
N LEU A 451 3.80 -9.19 12.47
CA LEU A 451 5.21 -9.19 12.11
C LEU A 451 5.57 -7.88 11.38
N TYR A 452 6.81 -7.41 11.53
CA TYR A 452 7.37 -6.31 10.74
C TYR A 452 8.86 -6.54 10.43
N ASN A 453 9.33 -6.10 9.26
CA ASN A 453 10.72 -6.12 8.80
C ASN A 453 10.99 -4.86 7.96
N HIS A 454 12.09 -4.14 8.18
CA HIS A 454 12.36 -2.86 7.49
C HIS A 454 12.51 -3.00 5.96
N LYS A 455 12.80 -4.21 5.45
CA LYS A 455 12.84 -4.54 4.00
C LYS A 455 11.48 -4.83 3.39
N PHE A 456 10.51 -5.27 4.20
CA PHE A 456 9.21 -5.78 3.73
C PHE A 456 8.00 -5.00 4.29
N GLY A 457 8.22 -4.05 5.19
CA GLY A 457 7.17 -3.43 5.99
C GLY A 457 6.43 -4.48 6.83
N TYR A 458 5.10 -4.45 6.77
CA TYR A 458 4.23 -5.51 7.31
C TYR A 458 4.12 -6.75 6.38
N GLY A 459 4.65 -6.70 5.16
CA GLY A 459 4.60 -7.77 4.18
C GLY A 459 4.05 -7.31 2.82
N LYS A 460 3.75 -8.29 1.95
CA LYS A 460 3.22 -8.00 0.61
C LYS A 460 1.73 -7.68 0.61
N LEU A 461 1.30 -6.86 -0.34
CA LEU A 461 -0.13 -6.68 -0.62
C LEU A 461 -0.74 -7.93 -1.26
N ASP A 462 -1.81 -8.44 -0.65
CA ASP A 462 -2.76 -9.37 -1.27
C ASP A 462 -4.05 -8.60 -1.58
N ALA A 463 -4.38 -8.48 -2.87
CA ALA A 463 -5.52 -7.69 -3.31
C ALA A 463 -6.86 -8.27 -2.82
N TYR A 464 -6.99 -9.60 -2.76
CA TYR A 464 -8.21 -10.24 -2.29
C TYR A 464 -8.42 -10.00 -0.80
N ALA A 465 -7.39 -10.22 0.03
CA ALA A 465 -7.45 -9.99 1.46
C ALA A 465 -7.77 -8.52 1.80
N LEU A 466 -7.11 -7.57 1.12
CA LEU A 466 -7.33 -6.14 1.30
C LEU A 466 -8.77 -5.73 0.91
N ILE A 467 -9.30 -6.22 -0.22
CA ILE A 467 -10.66 -5.91 -0.68
C ILE A 467 -11.72 -6.56 0.22
N GLU A 468 -11.55 -7.81 0.67
CA GLU A 468 -12.51 -8.45 1.58
C GLU A 468 -12.53 -7.76 2.96
N ALA A 469 -11.38 -7.35 3.49
CA ALA A 469 -11.31 -6.54 4.71
C ALA A 469 -11.99 -5.18 4.53
N ALA A 470 -11.69 -4.48 3.42
CA ALA A 470 -12.26 -3.16 3.13
C ALA A 470 -13.79 -3.16 3.10
N LYS A 471 -14.46 -4.22 2.62
CA LYS A 471 -15.93 -4.34 2.61
C LYS A 471 -16.58 -4.24 4.00
N VAL A 472 -15.88 -4.68 5.05
CA VAL A 472 -16.38 -4.70 6.44
C VAL A 472 -15.67 -3.71 7.37
N PHE A 473 -14.64 -3.02 6.86
CA PHE A 473 -13.85 -2.04 7.60
C PHE A 473 -14.70 -0.85 8.07
N LYS A 474 -14.54 -0.47 9.34
CA LYS A 474 -15.13 0.76 9.89
C LYS A 474 -14.08 1.87 9.81
N PRO A 475 -14.36 3.02 9.18
CA PRO A 475 -13.45 4.14 9.17
C PRO A 475 -13.03 4.54 10.58
N VAL A 476 -11.76 4.91 10.75
CA VAL A 476 -11.20 5.33 12.05
C VAL A 476 -11.64 6.74 12.43
N GLY A 477 -11.55 7.05 13.73
CA GLY A 477 -11.76 8.40 14.24
C GLY A 477 -10.78 9.44 13.66
N PRO A 478 -11.00 10.75 13.93
CA PRO A 478 -10.08 11.82 13.56
C PRO A 478 -8.63 11.52 14.01
N GLN A 479 -7.65 12.14 13.35
CA GLN A 479 -6.26 12.03 13.80
C GLN A 479 -6.00 13.00 14.95
N THR A 480 -5.32 12.53 15.99
CA THR A 480 -4.71 13.36 17.03
C THR A 480 -3.21 13.03 17.14
N TRP A 481 -2.46 13.85 17.87
CA TRP A 481 -1.05 13.64 18.14
C TRP A 481 -0.63 14.14 19.52
N LEU A 482 0.49 13.60 20.02
CA LEU A 482 1.17 14.05 21.23
C LEU A 482 2.65 14.28 20.91
N GLU A 483 3.12 15.51 21.14
CA GLU A 483 4.50 15.93 20.97
C GLU A 483 5.23 16.06 22.31
N LEU A 484 6.42 15.47 22.39
CA LEU A 484 7.28 15.44 23.57
C LEU A 484 8.71 15.88 23.19
N PRO A 485 9.00 17.21 23.18
CA PRO A 485 10.35 17.72 22.99
C PRO A 485 11.27 17.33 24.15
N SER A 486 12.46 16.80 23.86
CA SER A 486 13.50 16.61 24.86
C SER A 486 14.24 17.93 25.16
N PRO A 487 14.77 18.13 26.39
CA PRO A 487 15.44 19.38 26.76
C PRO A 487 16.67 19.67 25.86
N PHE A 488 16.81 20.91 25.39
CA PHE A 488 17.97 21.32 24.63
C PHE A 488 19.25 21.23 25.47
N LYS A 489 20.10 20.25 25.13
CA LYS A 489 21.30 19.92 25.90
C LYS A 489 22.29 19.22 24.98
N LYS A 490 23.27 19.99 24.49
CA LYS A 490 24.39 19.47 23.68
C LYS A 490 25.12 18.34 24.41
N ARG A 491 25.13 17.14 23.80
CA ARG A 491 25.72 15.91 24.34
C ARG A 491 26.54 15.21 23.26
N SER A 492 27.83 15.02 23.51
CA SER A 492 28.72 14.28 22.62
C SER A 492 28.17 12.88 22.34
N ILE A 493 28.12 12.52 21.07
CA ILE A 493 27.92 11.14 20.66
C ILE A 493 29.26 10.40 20.92
N PRO A 494 29.23 9.18 21.48
CA PRO A 494 30.43 8.38 21.66
C PRO A 494 30.75 7.57 20.40
N ASP A 495 32.00 7.67 19.94
CA ASP A 495 32.58 6.77 18.94
C ASP A 495 32.38 5.29 19.31
N SER A 496 32.05 4.49 18.30
CA SER A 496 31.89 3.04 18.35
C SER A 496 32.81 2.29 17.36
N THR A 497 33.69 2.99 16.64
CA THR A 497 34.53 2.41 15.59
C THR A 497 35.41 1.28 16.13
N GLY A 498 35.37 0.13 15.45
CA GLY A 498 36.16 -1.05 15.84
C GLY A 498 35.75 -1.70 17.17
N LEU A 499 34.72 -1.20 17.88
CA LEU A 499 34.27 -1.80 19.13
C LEU A 499 33.43 -3.06 18.87
N LYS A 500 33.78 -4.17 19.56
CA LYS A 500 33.01 -5.43 19.54
C LYS A 500 31.54 -5.26 19.99
N THR A 501 31.24 -4.18 20.71
CA THR A 501 29.89 -3.78 21.12
C THR A 501 29.76 -2.28 20.91
N ARG A 502 28.88 -1.85 20.00
CA ARG A 502 28.64 -0.42 19.74
C ARG A 502 28.17 0.30 21.01
N LYS A 503 28.69 1.51 21.25
CA LYS A 503 28.42 2.34 22.42
C LYS A 503 27.44 3.45 22.02
N ALA A 504 26.25 3.45 22.62
CA ALA A 504 25.22 4.45 22.31
C ALA A 504 25.35 5.72 23.15
N LEU A 505 25.05 6.87 22.55
CA LEU A 505 24.38 7.94 23.29
C LEU A 505 22.90 7.55 23.45
N LYS A 506 22.44 7.40 24.70
CA LYS A 506 21.01 7.21 25.01
C LYS A 506 20.35 8.54 25.38
N SER A 507 19.16 8.83 24.87
CA SER A 507 18.30 9.92 25.35
C SER A 507 16.88 9.41 25.52
N ILE A 508 16.27 9.69 26.68
CA ILE A 508 14.95 9.15 27.06
C ILE A 508 13.94 10.29 27.07
N VAL A 509 12.72 9.98 26.61
CA VAL A 509 11.50 10.78 26.76
C VAL A 509 10.46 9.88 27.43
N HIS A 510 9.80 10.37 28.48
CA HIS A 510 8.82 9.60 29.25
C HIS A 510 7.40 10.03 28.91
N VAL A 511 6.58 9.09 28.44
CA VAL A 511 5.17 9.30 28.06
C VAL A 511 4.29 8.78 29.19
N THR A 512 3.60 9.68 29.91
CA THR A 512 2.64 9.26 30.95
C THR A 512 1.26 8.94 30.36
N LYS A 513 0.43 8.22 31.13
CA LYS A 513 -0.95 7.92 30.73
C LYS A 513 -1.78 9.21 30.59
N GLU A 514 -1.55 10.17 31.48
CA GLU A 514 -2.27 11.44 31.55
C GLU A 514 -1.99 12.29 30.30
N MET A 515 -0.75 12.26 29.78
CA MET A 515 -0.40 12.92 28.51
C MET A 515 -1.16 12.31 27.33
N VAL A 516 -1.19 10.98 27.23
CA VAL A 516 -1.91 10.24 26.18
C VAL A 516 -3.42 10.52 26.25
N GLN A 517 -3.99 10.51 27.46
CA GLN A 517 -5.41 10.80 27.67
C GLN A 517 -5.78 12.26 27.37
N ALA A 518 -4.92 13.23 27.70
CA ALA A 518 -5.16 14.65 27.42
C ALA A 518 -4.96 15.02 25.94
N ALA A 519 -4.11 14.29 25.21
CA ALA A 519 -4.08 14.32 23.74
C ALA A 519 -5.25 13.55 23.09
N GLY A 520 -6.08 12.86 23.88
CA GLY A 520 -7.18 12.03 23.38
C GLY A 520 -6.75 10.85 22.52
N LEU A 521 -5.49 10.41 22.61
CA LEU A 521 -4.90 9.39 21.73
C LEU A 521 -5.34 7.99 22.16
N LEU A 522 -6.21 7.36 21.36
CA LEU A 522 -6.76 6.03 21.61
C LEU A 522 -5.81 4.90 21.15
N ARG A 523 -5.20 5.09 19.98
CA ARG A 523 -4.47 4.05 19.25
C ARG A 523 -3.38 4.65 18.39
N LEU A 524 -2.15 4.17 18.56
CA LEU A 524 -0.96 4.65 17.85
C LEU A 524 -0.93 4.18 16.39
N GLU A 525 -0.56 5.09 15.48
CA GLU A 525 -0.39 4.86 14.05
C GLU A 525 1.10 5.07 13.67
N HIS A 526 1.49 6.33 13.46
CA HIS A 526 2.86 6.72 13.13
C HIS A 526 3.61 7.24 14.34
N VAL A 527 4.91 6.97 14.40
CA VAL A 527 5.84 7.57 15.37
C VAL A 527 6.91 8.31 14.61
N THR A 528 7.21 9.55 15.00
CA THR A 528 8.29 10.34 14.39
C THR A 528 9.27 10.86 15.43
N ALA A 529 10.55 10.87 15.08
CA ALA A 529 11.61 11.51 15.85
C ALA A 529 12.20 12.65 15.03
N THR A 530 11.90 13.90 15.41
CA THR A 530 12.54 15.09 14.83
C THR A 530 13.87 15.33 15.53
N VAL A 531 14.99 15.29 14.82
CA VAL A 531 16.35 15.19 15.41
C VAL A 531 17.22 16.37 14.98
N ASN A 532 18.01 16.89 15.94
CA ASN A 532 19.07 17.89 15.71
C ASN A 532 20.41 17.35 16.21
N ILE A 533 21.31 16.97 15.29
CA ILE A 533 22.66 16.46 15.55
C ILE A 533 23.68 17.24 14.72
N GLU A 534 24.69 17.80 15.36
CA GLU A 534 25.92 18.20 14.66
C GLU A 534 26.77 16.95 14.39
N HIS A 535 27.28 16.73 13.18
CA HIS A 535 28.25 15.66 12.89
C HIS A 535 29.23 16.04 11.79
N GLN A 536 30.51 15.71 11.97
CA GLN A 536 31.55 15.93 10.94
C GLN A 536 31.50 14.93 9.77
N ARG A 537 30.60 13.94 9.84
CA ARG A 537 30.27 13.01 8.75
C ARG A 537 28.92 12.35 9.03
N ARG A 538 27.84 12.77 8.35
CA ARG A 538 26.48 12.29 8.61
C ARG A 538 26.32 10.77 8.41
N GLY A 539 26.97 10.18 7.40
CA GLY A 539 26.86 8.76 7.07
C GLY A 539 27.28 7.75 8.15
N ASN A 540 28.07 8.16 9.15
CA ASN A 540 28.44 7.30 10.27
C ASN A 540 27.29 7.09 11.27
N LEU A 541 26.26 7.94 11.25
CA LEU A 541 25.21 7.97 12.26
C LEU A 541 24.24 6.80 12.08
N VAL A 542 24.22 5.89 13.05
CA VAL A 542 23.14 4.91 13.20
C VAL A 542 22.20 5.40 14.30
N ILE A 543 20.93 5.57 13.98
CA ILE A 543 19.90 6.08 14.89
C ILE A 543 18.80 5.03 15.03
N ASN A 544 18.53 4.63 16.27
CA ASN A 544 17.52 3.64 16.62
C ASN A 544 16.57 4.23 17.67
N LEU A 545 15.26 4.08 17.47
CA LEU A 545 14.24 4.41 18.47
C LEU A 545 13.71 3.13 19.09
N GLU A 546 13.66 3.09 20.42
CA GLU A 546 13.18 1.96 21.21
C GLU A 546 11.97 2.37 22.03
N SER A 547 10.88 1.60 21.92
CA SER A 547 9.61 1.85 22.61
C SER A 547 9.59 1.23 24.03
N PRO A 548 8.57 1.57 24.85
CA PRO A 548 8.39 0.97 26.18
C PRO A 548 8.28 -0.56 26.17
N HIS A 549 7.80 -1.15 25.06
CA HIS A 549 7.69 -2.60 24.89
C HIS A 549 8.90 -3.23 24.21
N GLN A 550 10.04 -2.53 24.17
CA GLN A 550 11.33 -2.98 23.59
C GLN A 550 11.27 -3.22 22.07
N VAL A 551 10.27 -2.65 21.37
CA VAL A 551 10.26 -2.61 19.91
C VAL A 551 11.29 -1.60 19.45
N ARG A 552 12.24 -2.03 18.62
CA ARG A 552 13.26 -1.14 18.05
C ARG A 552 13.02 -0.89 16.56
N SER A 553 12.92 0.40 16.21
CA SER A 553 12.88 0.91 14.84
C SER A 553 14.25 1.47 14.48
N GLU A 554 14.82 1.01 13.35
CA GLU A 554 16.03 1.61 12.80
C GLU A 554 15.63 2.83 11.95
N LEU A 555 15.86 4.02 12.52
CA LEU A 555 15.48 5.30 11.93
C LEU A 555 16.52 5.78 10.91
N ALA A 556 17.80 5.53 11.17
CA ALA A 556 18.89 5.81 10.25
C ALA A 556 19.90 4.67 10.28
N THR A 557 20.22 4.13 9.10
CA THR A 557 21.34 3.21 8.88
C THR A 557 22.65 3.96 8.63
N ARG A 558 23.75 3.22 8.72
CA ARG A 558 25.07 3.65 8.25
C ARG A 558 25.02 3.78 6.73
N ARG A 559 25.21 4.99 6.20
CA ARG A 559 25.33 5.26 4.75
C ARG A 559 26.77 5.55 4.42
N ASN A 560 27.43 4.65 3.69
CA ASN A 560 28.88 4.68 3.51
C ASN A 560 29.37 5.88 2.69
N LEU A 561 28.55 6.29 1.72
CA LEU A 561 28.88 7.31 0.74
C LEU A 561 28.70 8.71 1.33
N ASP A 562 27.67 8.94 2.15
CA ASP A 562 27.39 10.19 2.84
C ASP A 562 28.60 10.71 3.66
N LYS A 563 29.21 11.78 3.14
CA LYS A 563 30.33 12.51 3.75
C LYS A 563 29.92 13.89 4.28
N SER A 564 28.62 14.22 4.33
CA SER A 564 28.15 15.57 4.69
C SER A 564 28.61 15.96 6.11
N THR A 565 29.12 17.19 6.22
CA THR A 565 29.50 17.85 7.49
C THR A 565 28.35 18.64 8.13
N ASP A 566 27.19 18.67 7.48
CA ASP A 566 26.04 19.49 7.89
C ASP A 566 25.29 18.89 9.08
N GLY A 567 25.56 17.62 9.38
CA GLY A 567 24.84 16.84 10.37
C GLY A 567 23.38 16.63 9.96
N ILE A 568 22.50 16.60 10.96
CA ILE A 568 21.07 16.38 10.82
C ILE A 568 20.36 17.57 11.47
N VAL A 569 19.70 18.40 10.67
CA VAL A 569 19.08 19.66 11.11
C VAL A 569 17.58 19.60 10.90
N ASN A 570 16.83 19.58 12.01
CA ASN A 570 15.37 19.49 12.07
C ASN A 570 14.76 18.38 11.17
N TRP A 571 15.46 17.25 11.06
CA TRP A 571 15.01 16.13 10.23
C TRP A 571 14.03 15.26 10.99
N LYS A 572 12.87 14.97 10.39
CA LYS A 572 11.83 14.11 10.97
C LYS A 572 11.98 12.69 10.42
N PHE A 573 12.64 11.81 11.17
CA PHE A 573 12.58 10.37 10.87
C PHE A 573 11.23 9.79 11.28
N MET A 574 10.72 8.81 10.53
CA MET A 574 9.41 8.18 10.76
C MET A 574 9.51 6.66 10.95
N SER A 575 8.58 6.11 11.74
CA SER A 575 8.36 4.67 11.87
C SER A 575 6.87 4.33 11.93
N VAL A 576 6.45 3.38 11.10
CA VAL A 576 5.12 2.74 11.16
C VAL A 576 5.14 1.48 12.03
N LYS A 577 6.31 0.99 12.44
CA LYS A 577 6.53 -0.29 13.16
C LYS A 577 5.81 -0.38 14.51
N HIS A 578 5.36 0.75 15.06
CA HIS A 578 4.70 0.89 16.35
C HIS A 578 3.16 0.92 16.24
N TRP A 579 2.57 0.58 15.08
CA TRP A 579 1.13 0.57 14.88
C TRP A 579 0.37 -0.34 15.86
N ASP A 580 -0.69 0.19 16.46
CA ASP A 580 -1.45 -0.38 17.59
C ASP A 580 -0.62 -0.62 18.88
N GLU A 581 0.61 -0.10 19.03
CA GLU A 581 1.36 -0.18 20.28
C GLU A 581 0.83 0.80 21.34
N ASN A 582 0.78 0.39 22.62
CA ASN A 582 0.55 1.30 23.73
C ASN A 582 1.78 2.21 23.92
N PRO A 583 1.66 3.55 23.81
CA PRO A 583 2.82 4.45 23.87
C PRO A 583 3.31 4.78 25.30
N VAL A 584 2.61 4.37 26.36
CA VAL A 584 2.93 4.78 27.74
C VAL A 584 4.22 4.12 28.25
N GLY A 585 5.17 4.94 28.71
CA GLY A 585 6.46 4.52 29.28
C GLY A 585 7.66 5.29 28.73
N ASP A 586 8.85 4.71 28.86
CA ASP A 586 10.11 5.29 28.38
C ASP A 586 10.35 4.99 26.89
N TRP A 587 10.40 6.04 26.07
CA TRP A 587 10.91 5.98 24.70
C TRP A 587 12.38 6.40 24.68
N THR A 588 13.25 5.54 24.15
CA THR A 588 14.70 5.77 24.15
C THR A 588 15.24 5.92 22.73
N LEU A 589 15.79 7.09 22.42
CA LEU A 589 16.61 7.31 21.25
C LEU A 589 18.05 6.87 21.53
N TYR A 590 18.56 5.95 20.70
CA TYR A 590 19.93 5.46 20.67
C TYR A 590 20.64 6.02 19.45
N ILE A 591 21.75 6.73 19.64
CA ILE A 591 22.58 7.26 18.57
C ILE A 591 23.98 6.67 18.69
N TYR A 592 24.51 6.15 17.58
CA TYR A 592 25.85 5.59 17.47
C TYR A 592 26.61 6.29 16.34
N ASP A 593 27.89 6.55 16.54
CA ASP A 593 28.86 6.94 15.51
C ASP A 593 29.73 5.71 15.24
N VAL A 594 29.57 5.05 14.07
CA VAL A 594 30.03 3.65 13.89
C VAL A 594 31.35 3.46 13.13
N ASP A 595 31.84 4.52 12.47
CA ASP A 595 33.07 4.54 11.67
C ASP A 595 33.87 5.84 11.94
N ASN A 596 35.12 5.89 11.47
CA ASN A 596 35.93 7.12 11.40
C ASN A 596 36.11 7.84 12.76
N PRO A 597 36.96 7.34 13.69
CA PRO A 597 37.05 7.85 15.07
C PRO A 597 37.61 9.29 15.19
N GLU A 598 38.09 9.85 14.08
CA GLU A 598 38.51 11.24 13.96
C GLU A 598 37.34 12.20 13.78
N SER A 599 36.26 11.76 13.11
CA SER A 599 35.01 12.53 13.03
C SER A 599 34.22 12.40 14.33
N ARG A 600 33.50 13.45 14.70
CA ARG A 600 32.74 13.54 15.95
C ARG A 600 31.43 14.30 15.74
N GLY A 601 30.55 14.19 16.72
CA GLY A 601 29.34 15.02 16.76
C GLY A 601 28.64 15.05 18.10
N SER A 602 27.48 15.70 18.12
CA SER A 602 26.68 15.90 19.33
C SER A 602 25.20 16.01 19.01
N LEU A 603 24.37 15.30 19.78
CA LEU A 603 22.94 15.56 19.86
C LEU A 603 22.71 16.91 20.54
N LEU A 604 21.88 17.76 19.95
CA LEU A 604 21.45 19.03 20.53
C LEU A 604 20.12 18.85 21.28
N ASN A 605 19.12 18.33 20.57
CA ASN A 605 17.87 17.80 21.08
C ASN A 605 17.21 16.87 20.06
N TRP A 606 16.13 16.25 20.48
CA TRP A 606 15.17 15.58 19.60
C TRP A 606 13.74 15.75 20.15
N THR A 607 12.74 15.59 19.29
CA THR A 607 11.32 15.63 19.65
C THR A 607 10.66 14.34 19.21
N LEU A 608 10.00 13.65 20.14
CA LEU A 608 9.14 12.52 19.83
C LEU A 608 7.74 13.04 19.50
N THR A 609 7.16 12.61 18.39
CA THR A 609 5.75 12.88 18.07
C THR A 609 5.05 11.55 17.82
N LEU A 610 3.94 11.33 18.51
CA LEU A 610 3.10 10.14 18.44
C LEU A 610 1.79 10.54 17.74
N TYR A 611 1.49 9.95 16.58
CA TYR A 611 0.26 10.22 15.81
C TYR A 611 -0.71 9.03 15.94
N GLY A 612 -2.01 9.28 15.91
CA GLY A 612 -2.97 8.18 15.93
C GLY A 612 -4.46 8.56 15.93
N GLU A 613 -5.30 7.55 16.13
CA GLU A 613 -6.76 7.70 16.25
C GLU A 613 -7.12 8.43 17.55
N GLN A 614 -7.96 9.45 17.44
CA GLN A 614 -8.58 10.13 18.58
C GLN A 614 -9.73 9.29 19.15
N ASP A 615 -9.80 9.20 20.49
CA ASP A 615 -10.88 8.53 21.21
C ASP A 615 -12.24 9.19 20.91
N PRO A 616 -13.23 8.44 20.35
CA PRO A 616 -14.58 8.97 20.10
C PRO A 616 -15.33 9.43 21.36
N GLU A 617 -14.90 9.06 22.56
CA GLU A 617 -15.47 9.55 23.83
C GLU A 617 -14.75 10.79 24.39
N PHE A 618 -13.68 11.27 23.74
CA PHE A 618 -12.90 12.46 24.15
C PHE A 618 -13.73 13.75 24.16
N LYS A 619 -13.41 14.67 25.08
CA LYS A 619 -14.16 15.92 25.32
C LYS A 619 -13.23 17.07 25.62
N GLY A 620 -13.40 18.17 24.88
CA GLY A 620 -12.54 19.36 24.93
C GLY A 620 -11.59 19.42 23.73
N THR A 621 -10.59 20.29 23.81
CA THR A 621 -9.50 20.40 22.84
C THR A 621 -8.34 19.50 23.27
N PRO A 622 -7.71 18.70 22.39
CA PRO A 622 -6.54 17.89 22.75
C PRO A 622 -5.34 18.74 23.17
N ILE A 623 -4.60 18.29 24.19
CA ILE A 623 -3.32 18.92 24.58
C ILE A 623 -2.18 18.24 23.82
N HIS A 624 -1.85 18.81 22.66
CA HIS A 624 -0.92 18.23 21.68
C HIS A 624 0.57 18.28 22.06
N SER A 625 0.99 18.98 23.13
CA SER A 625 2.42 19.09 23.49
C SER A 625 2.65 19.20 25.00
N THR A 626 3.74 18.60 25.49
CA THR A 626 4.12 18.63 26.92
C THR A 626 4.35 20.04 27.47
N THR A 627 4.59 21.04 26.62
CA THR A 627 4.74 22.44 27.04
C THR A 627 3.45 23.03 27.61
N GLY A 628 2.27 22.60 27.15
CA GLY A 628 0.98 23.06 27.66
C GLY A 628 0.73 22.65 29.10
N PHE A 629 1.07 21.40 29.46
CA PHE A 629 0.93 20.84 30.82
C PHE A 629 1.74 21.59 31.89
N HIS A 630 2.68 22.45 31.49
CA HIS A 630 3.48 23.28 32.39
C HIS A 630 2.93 24.70 32.59
N GLN A 631 1.89 25.13 31.85
CA GLN A 631 1.30 26.47 32.01
C GLN A 631 0.14 26.51 33.02
N ASP A 632 -0.62 25.42 33.17
CA ASP A 632 -1.82 25.35 34.03
C ASP A 632 -1.56 25.29 35.55
N GLN A 633 -0.34 25.62 36.02
CA GLN A 633 -0.02 25.70 37.45
C GLN A 633 0.10 27.13 38.02
N GLU A 634 0.06 28.18 37.18
CA GLU A 634 0.02 29.58 37.64
C GLU A 634 -1.41 30.16 37.65
N HIS A 635 -2.35 29.45 38.27
CA HIS A 635 -3.67 30.00 38.60
C HIS A 635 -3.60 30.98 39.79
N GLU A 636 -3.23 32.24 39.54
CA GLU A 636 -3.49 33.32 40.49
C GLU A 636 -5.01 33.59 40.59
N ILE A 637 -5.54 33.62 41.81
CA ILE A 637 -6.97 33.72 42.08
C ILE A 637 -7.42 35.18 42.00
N THR A 638 -8.31 35.51 41.06
CA THR A 638 -9.04 36.80 41.04
C THR A 638 -10.53 36.58 40.75
N VAL A 639 -11.39 37.44 41.32
CA VAL A 639 -12.84 37.19 41.48
C VAL A 639 -13.70 37.85 40.39
N THR A 640 -14.74 37.11 40.00
CA THR A 640 -15.87 37.37 39.08
C THR A 640 -16.44 38.80 39.01
N THR A 641 -16.68 39.32 37.78
CA THR A 641 -17.93 40.06 37.45
C THR A 641 -18.36 39.99 35.96
N THR A 642 -19.55 39.44 35.69
CA THR A 642 -20.49 39.69 34.55
C THR A 642 -20.14 39.47 33.06
N THR A 643 -21.16 38.99 32.34
CA THR A 643 -21.34 38.66 30.90
C THR A 643 -22.00 39.81 30.08
N PRO A 644 -22.33 39.68 28.75
CA PRO A 644 -21.92 38.70 27.69
C PRO A 644 -21.60 39.32 26.29
N THR A 645 -21.29 38.45 25.31
CA THR A 645 -21.65 38.52 23.85
C THR A 645 -20.55 38.84 22.82
N SER A 646 -20.12 37.81 22.07
CA SER A 646 -20.03 37.84 20.58
C SER A 646 -19.75 36.43 20.01
N THR A 647 -19.99 36.26 18.70
CA THR A 647 -19.96 35.02 17.90
C THR A 647 -18.53 34.47 17.70
N PRO A 648 -18.32 33.14 17.60
CA PRO A 648 -16.99 32.57 17.31
C PRO A 648 -16.46 32.94 15.92
N THR A 649 -15.14 32.90 15.78
CA THR A 649 -14.37 32.90 14.52
C THR A 649 -13.45 31.68 14.57
N ASP A 650 -13.10 31.09 13.42
CA ASP A 650 -12.25 29.89 13.36
C ASP A 650 -10.89 30.08 14.05
N ILE A 651 -10.40 28.99 14.67
CA ILE A 651 -9.06 28.90 15.25
C ILE A 651 -8.30 27.79 14.51
N ASP A 652 -7.02 28.07 14.25
CA ASP A 652 -6.12 27.34 13.37
C ASP A 652 -5.47 26.14 14.09
N ASP A 653 -5.92 24.91 13.76
CA ASP A 653 -5.33 23.65 14.25
C ASP A 653 -4.20 23.17 13.32
N THR A 654 -3.03 23.81 13.41
CA THR A 654 -1.79 23.44 12.71
C THR A 654 -0.59 23.26 13.64
N PRO A 655 0.37 22.38 13.31
CA PRO A 655 1.59 22.20 14.10
C PRO A 655 2.57 23.39 13.96
N SER A 656 3.41 23.59 14.98
CA SER A 656 4.31 24.76 15.08
C SER A 656 5.26 24.94 13.89
N ARG A 657 5.02 26.01 13.11
CA ARG A 657 5.87 26.48 12.00
C ARG A 657 7.35 26.66 12.41
N PRO A 658 8.33 26.34 11.55
CA PRO A 658 9.75 26.59 11.84
C PRO A 658 10.04 28.09 12.07
N THR A 659 10.59 28.41 13.25
CA THR A 659 10.88 29.78 13.67
C THR A 659 12.19 30.29 13.10
N ARG A 660 12.09 31.22 12.14
CA ARG A 660 13.22 31.97 11.57
C ARG A 660 13.95 32.76 12.66
N ILE A 661 15.18 32.36 12.99
CA ILE A 661 16.10 33.21 13.77
C ILE A 661 16.37 34.48 12.96
N LYS A 662 16.14 35.64 13.59
CA LYS A 662 16.47 36.96 13.05
C LYS A 662 17.65 37.52 13.86
N PRO A 663 18.75 37.98 13.23
CA PRO A 663 19.92 38.43 13.97
C PRO A 663 19.62 39.69 14.79
N ASP A 664 20.20 39.74 15.98
CA ASP A 664 19.99 40.80 16.97
C ASP A 664 20.82 42.04 16.59
N ILE A 665 20.15 43.18 16.32
CA ILE A 665 20.78 44.48 16.12
C ILE A 665 20.11 45.48 17.05
N LYS A 666 20.84 45.87 18.09
CA LYS A 666 20.47 46.95 19.00
C LYS A 666 20.63 48.30 18.29
N THR A 667 19.57 49.09 18.23
CA THR A 667 19.68 50.53 18.01
C THR A 667 18.67 51.26 18.88
N THR A 668 19.15 52.04 19.85
CA THR A 668 18.35 52.99 20.63
C THR A 668 17.99 54.19 19.76
N THR A 669 16.71 54.55 19.70
CA THR A 669 16.26 55.79 19.06
C THR A 669 16.30 56.95 20.06
N HIS A 670 17.04 58.00 19.71
CA HIS A 670 16.76 59.36 20.15
C HIS A 670 16.71 60.26 18.92
N LEU A 671 15.75 61.17 18.88
CA LEU A 671 15.68 62.23 17.89
C LEU A 671 16.79 63.24 18.18
N ASP A 672 17.37 63.86 17.13
CA ASP A 672 17.14 65.30 16.96
C ASP A 672 17.34 65.81 15.52
N SER A 673 17.03 67.09 15.34
CA SER A 673 16.76 67.82 14.10
C SER A 673 17.95 68.19 13.20
N SER A 674 17.60 68.60 11.96
CA SER A 674 18.21 69.69 11.15
C SER A 674 19.24 69.42 10.01
N THR A 675 18.71 69.52 8.78
CA THR A 675 19.19 70.35 7.63
C THR A 675 20.55 70.16 6.93
N HIS A 676 20.46 70.42 5.61
CA HIS A 676 21.49 70.86 4.64
C HIS A 676 22.35 69.83 3.85
N THR A 677 22.46 70.16 2.56
CA THR A 677 23.25 69.63 1.44
C THR A 677 24.24 70.71 0.97
N PRO A 678 25.15 70.47 -0.01
CA PRO A 678 25.91 69.25 -0.37
C PRO A 678 27.43 69.53 -0.66
N ASN A 679 28.21 68.46 -0.94
CA ASN A 679 29.49 68.47 -1.71
C ASN A 679 30.71 69.24 -1.10
N PRO A 680 31.94 69.13 -1.66
CA PRO A 680 32.67 67.93 -2.19
C PRO A 680 34.20 67.93 -1.87
N ASP A 681 34.95 67.04 -2.54
CA ASP A 681 36.39 67.12 -2.96
C ASP A 681 37.57 66.87 -1.96
N GLU A 682 38.76 66.70 -2.59
CA GLU A 682 40.15 66.47 -2.10
C GLU A 682 40.43 65.09 -1.41
N GLU A 683 41.31 64.18 -1.86
CA GLU A 683 42.66 64.16 -2.50
C GLU A 683 43.89 64.16 -1.57
N ASP A 684 44.55 62.99 -1.45
CA ASP A 684 46.02 62.74 -1.40
C ASP A 684 46.20 61.19 -1.35
N GLN A 685 47.11 60.47 -2.04
CA GLN A 685 48.58 60.56 -2.24
C GLN A 685 49.38 60.34 -0.93
N LEU A 686 50.48 59.56 -0.82
CA LEU A 686 51.25 58.62 -1.68
C LEU A 686 51.76 57.48 -0.73
N SER A 687 52.67 56.51 -0.94
CA SER A 687 53.61 55.97 -1.97
C SER A 687 54.00 54.55 -1.47
N SER A 688 53.91 53.41 -2.17
CA SER A 688 54.59 52.92 -3.39
C SER A 688 56.08 52.49 -3.22
N GLU A 689 56.33 51.19 -3.03
CA GLU A 689 57.59 50.45 -3.32
C GLU A 689 57.23 48.97 -3.58
N GLN A 690 57.32 48.48 -4.84
CA GLN A 690 58.37 47.59 -5.38
C GLN A 690 58.52 46.23 -4.65
N ILE A 691 57.95 45.12 -5.17
CA ILE A 691 58.33 44.29 -6.35
C ILE A 691 59.52 43.36 -6.07
N GLU A 692 59.26 42.05 -6.07
CA GLU A 692 60.12 41.04 -6.71
C GLU A 692 59.30 39.76 -7.05
N SER A 693 59.78 38.92 -7.97
CA SER A 693 59.17 37.61 -8.30
C SER A 693 60.24 36.60 -8.72
N PRO A 694 59.96 35.29 -8.56
CA PRO A 694 59.86 34.43 -9.75
C PRO A 694 58.71 33.40 -9.64
N GLY A 695 58.34 32.68 -10.71
CA GLY A 695 58.87 32.74 -12.09
C GLY A 695 58.96 31.39 -12.81
N GLU A 696 58.65 30.25 -12.18
CA GLU A 696 58.83 28.92 -12.79
C GLU A 696 57.53 28.10 -13.01
N TYR A 697 56.49 28.28 -12.19
CA TYR A 697 55.33 27.37 -12.18
C TYR A 697 54.46 27.45 -13.45
N LEU A 698 54.36 28.63 -14.07
CA LEU A 698 53.41 28.89 -15.16
C LEU A 698 53.80 28.20 -16.48
N THR A 699 55.10 28.04 -16.73
CA THR A 699 55.64 27.47 -17.97
C THR A 699 55.32 25.97 -18.11
N VAL A 700 55.30 25.25 -16.99
CA VAL A 700 54.96 23.81 -16.93
C VAL A 700 53.47 23.60 -17.26
N VAL A 701 52.60 24.45 -16.72
CA VAL A 701 51.14 24.38 -16.94
C VAL A 701 50.80 24.45 -18.43
N TYR A 702 51.35 25.43 -19.16
CA TYR A 702 51.08 25.57 -20.60
C TYR A 702 51.65 24.42 -21.44
N ALA A 703 52.75 23.78 -21.04
CA ALA A 703 53.32 22.63 -21.75
C ALA A 703 52.44 21.37 -21.65
N VAL A 704 51.85 21.12 -20.47
CA VAL A 704 50.95 19.97 -20.26
C VAL A 704 49.64 20.15 -21.03
N PHE A 705 48.97 21.30 -20.89
CA PHE A 705 47.71 21.54 -21.60
C PHE A 705 47.88 21.64 -23.13
N GLY A 706 48.99 22.21 -23.61
CA GLY A 706 49.30 22.26 -25.04
C GLY A 706 49.52 20.88 -25.67
N SER A 707 50.19 19.97 -24.96
CA SER A 707 50.45 18.61 -25.48
C SER A 707 49.19 17.73 -25.50
N MET A 708 48.30 17.84 -24.50
CA MET A 708 47.01 17.15 -24.51
C MET A 708 46.12 17.60 -25.69
N GLY A 709 46.08 18.90 -25.99
CA GLY A 709 45.31 19.45 -27.12
C GLY A 709 45.79 18.91 -28.48
N ILE A 710 47.11 18.83 -28.70
CA ILE A 710 47.69 18.28 -29.92
C ILE A 710 47.37 16.79 -30.08
N PHE A 711 47.42 16.02 -28.99
CA PHE A 711 47.09 14.58 -29.00
C PHE A 711 45.61 14.35 -29.36
N GLY A 712 44.68 15.11 -28.76
CA GLY A 712 43.25 15.03 -29.09
C GLY A 712 42.94 15.31 -30.56
N VAL A 713 43.57 16.33 -31.15
CA VAL A 713 43.43 16.65 -32.58
C VAL A 713 43.98 15.53 -33.48
N ALA A 714 45.12 14.94 -33.12
CA ALA A 714 45.69 13.81 -33.87
C ALA A 714 44.78 12.57 -33.86
N VAL A 715 44.20 12.24 -32.70
CA VAL A 715 43.23 11.13 -32.55
C VAL A 715 41.95 11.40 -33.33
N GLY A 716 41.41 12.63 -33.29
CA GLY A 716 40.24 13.02 -34.09
C GLY A 716 40.46 12.87 -35.60
N ILE A 717 41.62 13.30 -36.11
CA ILE A 717 41.99 13.15 -37.52
C ILE A 717 42.16 11.67 -37.92
N TYR A 718 42.67 10.83 -37.02
CA TYR A 718 42.83 9.39 -37.26
C TYR A 718 41.47 8.69 -37.45
N PHE A 719 40.52 8.89 -36.53
CA PHE A 719 39.18 8.32 -36.66
C PHE A 719 38.42 8.90 -37.87
N TYR A 720 38.46 10.23 -38.07
CA TYR A 720 37.79 10.88 -39.22
C TYR A 720 38.28 10.36 -40.59
N LYS A 721 39.55 9.92 -40.70
CA LYS A 721 40.04 9.30 -41.94
C LYS A 721 39.72 7.82 -42.08
N ARG A 722 39.54 7.08 -40.98
CA ARG A 722 39.36 5.62 -41.01
C ARG A 722 38.14 5.22 -41.85
N ASP A 723 37.05 5.96 -41.72
CA ASP A 723 35.77 5.62 -42.34
C ASP A 723 35.73 5.93 -43.86
N SER A 724 36.81 6.50 -44.42
CA SER A 724 36.91 6.83 -45.85
C SER A 724 37.55 5.74 -46.73
N TRP A 725 37.93 4.58 -46.16
CA TRP A 725 38.85 3.61 -46.78
C TRP A 725 38.27 2.18 -46.97
N HIS A 726 37.10 2.01 -47.61
CA HIS A 726 36.70 0.72 -48.21
C HIS A 726 35.90 0.89 -49.52
N LEU A 727 35.80 -0.20 -50.29
CA LEU A 727 35.23 -0.29 -51.65
C LEU A 727 34.04 -1.28 -51.70
N PRO A 728 33.15 -1.22 -52.71
CA PRO A 728 31.76 -1.72 -52.60
C PRO A 728 31.54 -3.24 -52.81
N ASP A 729 30.33 -3.67 -52.45
CA ASP A 729 29.84 -5.05 -52.23
C ASP A 729 29.68 -5.95 -53.48
N PRO A 730 29.29 -7.24 -53.30
CA PRO A 730 27.85 -7.56 -53.43
C PRO A 730 27.26 -8.74 -52.59
N ILE A 731 26.04 -8.53 -52.02
CA ILE A 731 24.89 -9.49 -51.90
C ILE A 731 25.12 -10.78 -51.04
N ASP A 732 24.46 -11.03 -49.89
CA ASP A 732 23.01 -11.17 -49.62
C ASP A 732 22.69 -11.27 -48.09
N ARG A 733 21.43 -11.05 -47.71
CA ARG A 733 20.66 -11.58 -46.55
C ARG A 733 21.06 -11.37 -45.06
N GLN A 734 20.02 -10.96 -44.31
CA GLN A 734 19.69 -11.17 -42.88
C GLN A 734 20.16 -10.17 -41.79
N GLN A 735 19.12 -9.63 -41.11
CA GLN A 735 19.06 -9.03 -39.76
C GLN A 735 20.03 -7.88 -39.36
N PRO A 736 19.50 -6.68 -39.06
CA PRO A 736 20.16 -5.71 -38.20
C PRO A 736 19.78 -5.94 -36.71
N ARG A 737 20.78 -5.86 -35.83
CA ARG A 737 20.65 -5.21 -34.51
C ARG A 737 21.59 -4.00 -34.49
N PRO A 738 21.30 -2.95 -33.70
CA PRO A 738 22.08 -1.71 -33.72
C PRO A 738 23.19 -1.69 -32.67
N ASP A 739 24.31 -1.07 -33.03
CA ASP A 739 25.21 -0.42 -32.07
C ASP A 739 24.58 0.92 -31.62
N GLY A 740 24.81 1.45 -30.41
CA GLY A 740 25.67 0.91 -29.36
C GLY A 740 26.22 2.01 -28.44
N TYR A 741 25.39 2.57 -27.58
CA TYR A 741 25.81 3.34 -26.40
C TYR A 741 24.91 2.91 -25.23
N GLU A 742 25.51 2.28 -24.22
CA GLU A 742 24.81 1.54 -23.16
C GLU A 742 25.40 1.94 -21.80
N PHE A 743 24.55 2.14 -20.80
CA PHE A 743 24.97 2.20 -19.40
C PHE A 743 25.09 0.77 -18.87
N ASP A 744 26.17 0.45 -18.15
CA ASP A 744 26.52 -0.92 -17.76
C ASP A 744 25.41 -1.67 -17.00
N VAL A 745 24.77 -2.62 -17.67
CA VAL A 745 23.89 -3.63 -17.06
C VAL A 745 24.71 -4.89 -16.80
N LEU A 746 24.96 -5.19 -15.51
CA LEU A 746 25.71 -6.37 -15.09
C LEU A 746 25.02 -7.67 -15.55
N GLN A 747 25.76 -8.52 -16.27
CA GLN A 747 25.37 -9.90 -16.57
C GLN A 747 26.18 -10.91 -15.70
N PRO A 748 25.63 -12.12 -15.45
CA PRO A 748 26.17 -13.01 -14.43
C PRO A 748 27.45 -13.72 -14.87
N LEU A 749 28.36 -13.93 -13.91
CA LEU A 749 29.48 -14.84 -14.06
C LEU A 749 28.98 -16.29 -13.98
N THR A 750 29.24 -17.07 -15.03
CA THR A 750 29.11 -18.53 -15.02
C THR A 750 30.36 -19.19 -14.45
N GLU A 751 30.19 -20.42 -13.94
CA GLU A 751 31.27 -21.30 -13.50
C GLU A 751 32.26 -21.59 -14.64
N LEU A 752 33.55 -21.71 -14.30
CA LEU A 752 34.57 -22.36 -15.11
C LEU A 752 35.47 -23.20 -14.18
N ASP A 753 35.88 -24.35 -14.69
CA ASP A 753 36.47 -25.44 -13.91
C ASP A 753 37.98 -25.28 -13.61
N GLU A 754 38.46 -26.25 -12.83
CA GLU A 754 39.84 -26.50 -12.42
C GLU A 754 40.80 -26.75 -13.60
N GLU A 755 42.06 -26.30 -13.49
CA GLU A 755 43.22 -27.09 -13.97
C GLU A 755 44.54 -26.63 -13.29
N ASP A 756 45.12 -27.55 -12.52
CA ASP A 756 46.53 -27.82 -12.15
C ASP A 756 47.63 -26.73 -12.11
N GLU A 757 48.35 -26.67 -10.98
CA GLU A 757 49.83 -26.77 -10.97
C GLU A 757 50.32 -27.39 -9.62
N ASP A 758 51.38 -28.22 -9.65
CA ASP A 758 51.91 -29.03 -8.52
C ASP A 758 52.61 -28.16 -7.42
N ASP A 759 52.87 -28.58 -6.17
CA ASP A 759 53.59 -29.82 -5.78
C ASP A 759 53.68 -30.05 -4.23
N ASN A 760 53.92 -31.32 -3.86
CA ASN A 760 54.68 -31.85 -2.71
C ASN A 760 54.15 -32.06 -1.25
N GLU A 761 54.76 -33.07 -0.62
CA GLU A 761 54.88 -33.46 0.82
C GLU A 761 53.69 -33.89 1.72
N SER A 762 53.10 -35.06 1.40
CA SER A 762 53.16 -36.29 2.22
C SER A 762 52.48 -36.48 3.63
N HIS A 763 52.14 -37.75 3.88
CA HIS A 763 52.05 -38.50 5.17
C HIS A 763 50.80 -38.49 6.09
N GLU A 764 50.10 -39.63 6.04
CA GLU A 764 49.67 -40.50 7.17
C GLU A 764 48.40 -40.23 8.03
N ARG A 765 47.35 -41.03 7.70
CA ARG A 765 46.62 -42.00 8.58
C ARG A 765 45.37 -41.63 9.41
N ASP A 766 44.57 -42.70 9.56
CA ASP A 766 43.66 -43.10 10.63
C ASP A 766 42.38 -42.31 10.97
N ARG A 767 41.31 -42.70 10.26
CA ARG A 767 40.13 -43.44 10.78
C ARG A 767 39.63 -43.16 12.23
N LEU A 768 38.30 -42.99 12.28
CA LEU A 768 37.37 -43.45 13.33
C LEU A 768 37.45 -42.79 14.73
N SER A 769 36.43 -41.97 15.03
CA SER A 769 35.65 -42.17 16.26
C SER A 769 34.23 -41.61 16.14
N ARG A 770 33.23 -42.38 16.60
CA ARG A 770 31.95 -41.85 17.09
C ARG A 770 32.02 -41.85 18.61
N ASN A 771 31.61 -40.76 19.26
CA ASN A 771 30.52 -40.76 20.25
C ASN A 771 30.42 -39.42 21.01
N ASN A 772 29.17 -39.04 21.24
CA ASN A 772 28.62 -38.26 22.36
C ASN A 772 29.60 -37.54 23.31
N PHE A 773 29.47 -36.22 23.40
CA PHE A 773 28.73 -35.64 24.51
C PHE A 773 27.91 -34.42 24.06
#